data_AF-A0A438N4C3-F1
#
_entry.id   AF-A0A438N4C3-F1
#
_cell.length_a   1.000
_cell.length_b   1.000
_cell.length_c   1.000
_cell.angle_alpha   90.00
_cell.angle_beta   90.00
_cell.angle_gamma   90.00
#
_symmetry.space_group_name_H-M   'P 1'
#
loop_
_entity.id
_entity.type
_entity.pdbx_description
1 polymer ?
#
loop_
_entity_poly.entity_id
_entity_poly.type
_entity_poly.pdbx_seq_one_letter_code
_entity_poly.pdbx_strand_id
1 'polypeptide(L)'
;MDPSTGDGFVPTRRNDTYEAIKSSKLDLAGKYVLITGGSRGLGKAMALSYAQAGASGIAIVDVLDPSHMEDDIIAAAESNSKPKPKIVLVTADITNEKSVAEAVVKVETQFDQLDILINNAASVGVYTPLGESNPETWWRVWETNVKGPYLVTRAFLPLVLRSQDKTVIVISSIGAHVVVPGGSAYETTKYTVLRINHYLMEEYGSQGLLAYAVAPGGVKTDMTGGFAFQDRLTDTPEMVADTLVFLTKERREWLAARYVDSRWDMEEFVNKKDEIVRRDLLKERAIQFLSDGLVIRGVLSLPQGSEPHPIVILGHGLGALKEWTLPDIGLALNERGIAALWFDYRNFGDSEGQPRNEVSHFGRLEDWQNAISFAESLDQIDSDRIGIWGTSLGGRDVLAIASFDRRIKAVVSQTPLIQWTTLTGSRMAGYGDDIDRFQRELSEDRMKRALGEDARYIPFVKAVGDDVKAKYIASMSEKELRNYSGLLTLQTYQPNALMDVRPLVGLIAPTPLLFILAEEDFLPGQHEAFDLAKEPKTLVKVQDVPQCNILTYLFPPGSKVSKDPLWIDAKDTSNSLSPAQMLLLIQRFALGLDKLGIKEKEAIMVFTPNHIFVPVAYLAAAGSRRYFTGANPAYTASEVAYQMKDINASVVLIHDTLLETGIAAAKQAGIPNSRLFIFSDSKDLPSVTYGLQDWRSILARPEEAASWKWHNLDGDLAMETIAVINFSSGTTGLPKGVAITHHNLVANSAQAIFAQYHAIDTSPSTASPERWLAFLPLYHAYSQLFTINIACKLQVPVYIMSKFTLESFLASIEQFKITSLQAVPPILVMMAKREEISKYDVSSLRYILCGAAPLSSDLQNEISDKFNLVVSQAFGMSETTCAAFMTPGMAKDTRGSIGNLLPNTEARLIGEDEEEILAEDCPGELCLRGPQMMLKYWNNYEATQKTKSSDGWIKTGDVAITRKGKWWIVDRKKELIKVNGLQVAPAELEAVLLENPGIADAAVVGITVGNDEFPRAYVVLQDFSKARLTAHDIQDFVAQRVARHKRLSGGVIFVDQVPKLASGKIVRKVLREWAKRDALELKGKVNAKLLAIKDPTQARQMPNFGGLTDREAAIDAVMRFVCALDNGDSELSASSLSEHAIMDLSPFAKAGMTPRVVRGRDDIVDILMAHVGRPLDTTHCATNIRCTVNGDRATLTSCILAQHFRGGEGPSPEYQEFFFNGNQYECDIVRDGEFWRISRVLITPTWTFGNPQVMKVQ
;
A
#
# COMPACT_ATOMS: atom_id res chain seq x y z
N MET A 1 3.66 -1.06 20.35
CA MET A 1 4.24 -1.53 21.63
C MET A 1 5.73 -1.63 21.43
N ASP A 2 6.50 -1.05 22.35
CA ASP A 2 7.95 -0.93 22.25
C ASP A 2 8.64 -2.25 22.65
N PRO A 3 9.35 -2.95 21.73
CA PRO A 3 10.07 -4.17 22.05
C PRO A 3 11.16 -3.98 23.11
N SER A 4 11.63 -2.75 23.34
CA SER A 4 12.67 -2.42 24.31
C SER A 4 12.17 -2.39 25.77
N THR A 5 10.86 -2.21 25.99
CA THR A 5 10.26 -2.24 27.33
C THR A 5 9.80 -3.64 27.75
N GLY A 6 9.76 -4.58 26.80
CA GLY A 6 9.35 -5.96 27.03
C GLY A 6 7.85 -6.15 27.34
N ASP A 7 7.04 -5.08 27.33
CA ASP A 7 5.62 -5.19 27.61
C ASP A 7 4.90 -5.95 26.48
N GLY A 8 4.32 -7.12 26.81
CA GLY A 8 3.73 -8.02 25.81
C GLY A 8 4.75 -8.86 25.02
N PHE A 9 6.00 -8.98 25.49
CA PHE A 9 7.07 -9.70 24.80
C PHE A 9 6.80 -11.21 24.62
N VAL A 10 6.16 -11.84 25.61
CA VAL A 10 5.59 -13.18 25.49
C VAL A 10 4.05 -13.10 25.58
N PRO A 11 3.31 -13.98 24.89
CA PRO A 11 1.86 -14.02 24.95
C PRO A 11 1.29 -14.26 26.35
N THR A 12 1.92 -15.12 27.14
CA THR A 12 1.39 -15.55 28.43
C THR A 12 2.00 -14.79 29.59
N ARG A 13 1.14 -14.16 30.42
CA ARG A 13 1.54 -13.60 31.72
C ARG A 13 1.14 -14.52 32.87
N ARG A 14 2.04 -14.63 33.84
CA ARG A 14 1.91 -15.40 35.07
C ARG A 14 1.90 -14.41 36.24
N ASN A 15 1.09 -14.74 37.25
CA ASN A 15 0.99 -14.01 38.51
C ASN A 15 1.29 -14.90 39.73
N ASP A 16 1.54 -16.19 39.50
CA ASP A 16 1.91 -17.17 40.51
C ASP A 16 2.88 -18.20 39.93
N THR A 17 3.54 -18.98 40.80
CA THR A 17 4.44 -20.06 40.39
C THR A 17 3.70 -21.11 39.55
N TYR A 18 4.42 -21.72 38.62
CA TYR A 18 3.90 -22.73 37.72
C TYR A 18 4.96 -23.80 37.45
N GLU A 19 4.50 -24.88 36.85
CA GLU A 19 5.22 -26.15 36.75
C GLU A 19 6.68 -26.03 36.27
N ALA A 20 6.94 -25.20 35.26
CA ALA A 20 8.26 -25.10 34.64
C ALA A 20 9.32 -24.40 35.51
N ILE A 21 8.90 -23.47 36.37
CA ILE A 21 9.81 -22.67 37.20
C ILE A 21 9.85 -23.11 38.67
N LYS A 22 8.92 -23.98 39.08
CA LYS A 22 8.76 -24.41 40.47
C LYS A 22 10.08 -24.91 41.07
N SER A 23 10.62 -24.19 42.06
CA SER A 23 11.94 -24.47 42.64
C SER A 23 12.08 -25.89 43.19
N SER A 24 11.00 -26.47 43.70
CA SER A 24 10.99 -27.85 44.20
C SER A 24 11.34 -28.91 43.12
N LYS A 25 11.27 -28.55 41.83
CA LYS A 25 11.59 -29.42 40.68
C LYS A 25 12.94 -29.08 40.04
N LEU A 26 13.64 -28.08 40.55
CA LEU A 26 14.91 -27.60 40.03
C LEU A 26 16.06 -28.10 40.91
N ASP A 27 17.28 -27.99 40.38
CA ASP A 27 18.48 -28.42 41.07
C ASP A 27 19.57 -27.34 41.00
N LEU A 28 20.01 -26.88 42.17
CA LEU A 28 21.07 -25.90 42.35
C LEU A 28 22.22 -26.44 43.21
N ALA A 29 22.37 -27.76 43.28
CA ALA A 29 23.49 -28.38 43.97
C ALA A 29 24.83 -27.79 43.48
N GLY A 30 25.70 -27.43 44.44
CA GLY A 30 27.00 -26.80 44.20
C GLY A 30 26.97 -25.28 44.11
N LYS A 31 25.80 -24.62 44.01
CA LYS A 31 25.70 -23.16 43.88
C LYS A 31 25.67 -22.44 45.23
N TYR A 32 26.41 -21.34 45.32
CA TYR A 32 26.45 -20.42 46.45
C TYR A 32 25.81 -19.09 46.04
N VAL A 33 24.74 -18.71 46.72
CA VAL A 33 23.97 -17.49 46.43
C VAL A 33 24.05 -16.50 47.58
N LEU A 34 24.16 -15.21 47.26
CA LEU A 34 24.02 -14.11 48.21
C LEU A 34 22.82 -13.25 47.83
N ILE A 35 21.94 -12.98 48.79
CA ILE A 35 20.73 -12.18 48.60
C ILE A 35 20.75 -10.99 49.55
N THR A 36 20.69 -9.77 49.01
CA THR A 36 20.52 -8.57 49.84
C THR A 36 19.05 -8.34 50.18
N GLY A 37 18.74 -7.92 51.41
CA GLY A 37 17.36 -7.73 51.87
C GLY A 37 16.58 -9.05 51.96
N GLY A 38 17.27 -10.14 52.31
CA GLY A 38 16.78 -11.52 52.25
C GLY A 38 15.91 -11.96 53.43
N SER A 39 15.69 -11.13 54.46
CA SER A 39 15.00 -11.55 55.70
C SER A 39 13.47 -11.50 55.64
N ARG A 40 12.88 -10.84 54.63
CA ARG A 40 11.42 -10.67 54.51
C ARG A 40 10.95 -10.46 53.07
N GLY A 41 9.64 -10.50 52.86
CA GLY A 41 9.00 -10.22 51.57
C GLY A 41 9.61 -11.05 50.44
N LEU A 42 9.96 -10.38 49.34
CA LEU A 42 10.54 -11.02 48.16
C LEU A 42 11.89 -11.70 48.44
N GLY A 43 12.77 -11.07 49.23
CA GLY A 43 14.09 -11.63 49.55
C GLY A 43 14.00 -12.93 50.36
N LYS A 44 13.03 -13.01 51.29
CA LYS A 44 12.71 -14.26 52.01
C LYS A 44 12.27 -15.35 51.04
N ALA A 45 11.32 -15.06 50.16
CA ALA A 45 10.85 -16.03 49.17
C ALA A 45 11.99 -16.55 48.28
N MET A 46 12.91 -15.68 47.86
CA MET A 46 14.14 -16.07 47.14
C MET A 46 14.96 -17.06 47.97
N ALA A 47 15.32 -16.74 49.21
CA ALA A 47 16.13 -17.63 50.06
C ALA A 47 15.50 -19.02 50.23
N LEU A 48 14.18 -19.09 50.44
CA LEU A 48 13.47 -20.36 50.59
C LEU A 48 13.42 -21.16 49.28
N SER A 49 13.21 -20.50 48.13
CA SER A 49 13.16 -21.16 46.82
C SER A 49 14.55 -21.70 46.42
N TYR A 50 15.63 -20.96 46.70
CA TYR A 50 17.00 -21.45 46.50
C TYR A 50 17.31 -22.65 47.41
N ALA A 51 16.79 -22.67 48.64
CA ALA A 51 16.91 -23.81 49.55
C ALA A 51 16.13 -25.04 49.04
N GLN A 52 14.89 -24.85 48.58
CA GLN A 52 14.06 -25.91 47.97
C GLN A 52 14.69 -26.50 46.71
N ALA A 53 15.41 -25.69 45.92
CA ALA A 53 16.15 -26.16 44.76
C ALA A 53 17.49 -26.84 45.14
N GLY A 54 17.94 -26.74 46.39
CA GLY A 54 19.14 -27.42 46.89
C GLY A 54 20.45 -26.65 46.67
N ALA A 55 20.43 -25.32 46.70
CA ALA A 55 21.66 -24.51 46.72
C ALA A 55 22.59 -24.98 47.86
N SER A 56 23.91 -25.05 47.62
CA SER A 56 24.87 -25.53 48.61
C SER A 56 25.28 -24.48 49.63
N GLY A 57 25.12 -23.19 49.32
CA GLY A 57 25.28 -22.10 50.27
C GLY A 57 24.31 -20.95 50.01
N ILE A 58 23.76 -20.40 51.09
CA ILE A 58 22.85 -19.26 51.06
C ILE A 58 23.33 -18.22 52.06
N ALA A 59 23.75 -17.06 51.54
CA ALA A 59 24.11 -15.90 52.34
C ALA A 59 22.99 -14.85 52.27
N ILE A 60 22.55 -14.35 53.43
CA ILE A 60 21.62 -13.23 53.53
C ILE A 60 22.37 -12.04 54.13
N VAL A 61 22.32 -10.92 53.43
CA VAL A 61 22.80 -9.62 53.93
C VAL A 61 21.60 -8.70 54.06
N ASP A 62 21.23 -8.34 55.28
CA ASP A 62 20.06 -7.51 55.54
C ASP A 62 20.36 -6.44 56.59
N VAL A 63 19.69 -5.30 56.49
CA VAL A 63 19.78 -4.26 57.54
C VAL A 63 19.05 -4.69 58.80
N LEU A 64 18.07 -5.58 58.67
CA LEU A 64 17.39 -6.24 59.78
C LEU A 64 18.14 -7.49 60.24
N ASP A 65 17.86 -7.95 61.46
CA ASP A 65 18.41 -9.20 61.98
C ASP A 65 17.82 -10.42 61.21
N PRO A 66 18.62 -11.13 60.40
CA PRO A 66 18.13 -12.25 59.62
C PRO A 66 18.15 -13.57 60.40
N SER A 67 18.51 -13.60 61.69
CA SER A 67 18.75 -14.84 62.46
C SER A 67 17.59 -15.85 62.39
N HIS A 68 16.35 -15.38 62.31
CA HIS A 68 15.16 -16.23 62.19
C HIS A 68 15.08 -17.02 60.88
N MET A 69 15.84 -16.62 59.85
CA MET A 69 15.84 -17.29 58.54
C MET A 69 16.56 -18.64 58.55
N GLU A 70 17.39 -18.94 59.55
CA GLU A 70 18.14 -20.19 59.58
C GLU A 70 17.20 -21.41 59.56
N ASP A 71 16.24 -21.44 60.48
CA ASP A 71 15.27 -22.54 60.59
C ASP A 71 14.35 -22.61 59.36
N ASP A 72 13.93 -21.45 58.83
CA ASP A 72 13.07 -21.40 57.65
C ASP A 72 13.78 -21.96 56.40
N ILE A 73 15.06 -21.62 56.21
CA ILE A 73 15.89 -22.13 55.10
C ILE A 73 16.11 -23.64 55.24
N ILE A 74 16.40 -24.13 56.45
CA ILE A 74 16.56 -25.57 56.72
C ILE A 74 15.26 -26.31 56.42
N ALA A 75 14.13 -25.83 56.96
CA ALA A 75 12.83 -26.42 56.75
C ALA A 75 12.45 -26.44 55.26
N ALA A 76 12.77 -25.38 54.51
CA ALA A 76 12.54 -25.31 53.07
C ALA A 76 13.35 -26.37 52.30
N ALA A 77 14.64 -26.55 52.61
CA ALA A 77 15.46 -27.60 52.01
C ALA A 77 14.95 -29.02 52.36
N GLU A 78 14.64 -29.26 53.63
CA GLU A 78 14.14 -30.55 54.13
C GLU A 78 12.78 -30.92 53.52
N SER A 79 11.88 -29.94 53.37
CA SER A 79 10.56 -30.13 52.77
C SER A 79 10.62 -30.68 51.34
N ASN A 80 11.76 -30.49 50.65
CA ASN A 80 12.01 -31.00 49.31
C ASN A 80 13.12 -32.06 49.25
N SER A 81 13.46 -32.69 50.39
CA SER A 81 14.50 -33.71 50.50
C SER A 81 15.87 -33.28 49.96
N LYS A 82 16.21 -31.99 50.06
CA LYS A 82 17.52 -31.44 49.67
C LYS A 82 18.48 -31.40 50.87
N PRO A 83 19.80 -31.49 50.65
CA PRO A 83 20.78 -31.33 51.73
C PRO A 83 20.69 -29.95 52.40
N LYS A 84 21.00 -29.88 53.69
CA LYS A 84 21.09 -28.60 54.42
C LYS A 84 22.17 -27.70 53.77
N PRO A 85 21.84 -26.48 53.34
CA PRO A 85 22.81 -25.54 52.80
C PRO A 85 23.76 -25.00 53.89
N LYS A 86 24.91 -24.48 53.48
CA LYS A 86 25.74 -23.61 54.32
C LYS A 86 25.07 -22.24 54.42
N ILE A 87 24.63 -21.85 55.61
CA ILE A 87 23.87 -20.62 55.83
C ILE A 87 24.79 -19.56 56.44
N VAL A 88 24.79 -18.35 55.87
CA VAL A 88 25.53 -17.20 56.41
C VAL A 88 24.57 -16.02 56.54
N LEU A 89 24.27 -15.61 57.77
CA LEU A 89 23.33 -14.53 58.06
C LEU A 89 24.12 -13.32 58.56
N VAL A 90 24.00 -12.19 57.86
CA VAL A 90 24.76 -10.97 58.17
C VAL A 90 23.82 -9.78 58.27
N THR A 91 23.81 -9.15 59.44
CA THR A 91 23.24 -7.81 59.61
C THR A 91 24.23 -6.76 59.10
N ALA A 92 23.88 -6.07 58.01
CA ALA A 92 24.68 -4.99 57.42
C ALA A 92 23.82 -3.97 56.66
N ASP A 93 24.23 -2.70 56.72
CA ASP A 93 23.64 -1.62 55.93
C ASP A 93 24.36 -1.50 54.59
N ILE A 94 23.68 -1.88 53.51
CA ILE A 94 24.25 -1.88 52.16
C ILE A 94 24.60 -0.49 51.64
N THR A 95 24.08 0.58 52.26
CA THR A 95 24.38 1.97 51.89
C THR A 95 25.67 2.50 52.53
N ASN A 96 26.26 1.71 53.44
CA ASN A 96 27.47 2.01 54.19
C ASN A 96 28.64 1.10 53.76
N GLU A 97 29.68 1.69 53.17
CA GLU A 97 30.82 0.95 52.62
C GLU A 97 31.54 0.08 53.66
N LYS A 98 31.71 0.57 54.89
CA LYS A 98 32.37 -0.19 55.97
C LYS A 98 31.51 -1.40 56.37
N SER A 99 30.20 -1.21 56.49
CA SER A 99 29.27 -2.29 56.82
C SER A 99 29.27 -3.38 55.74
N VAL A 100 29.29 -2.99 54.46
CA VAL A 100 29.43 -3.93 53.33
C VAL A 100 30.77 -4.68 53.38
N ALA A 101 31.88 -3.98 53.65
CA ALA A 101 33.20 -4.63 53.76
C ALA A 101 33.25 -5.67 54.90
N GLU A 102 32.65 -5.38 56.05
CA GLU A 102 32.51 -6.33 57.15
C GLU A 102 31.64 -7.55 56.77
N ALA A 103 30.60 -7.33 55.95
CA ALA A 103 29.78 -8.41 55.42
C ALA A 103 30.56 -9.32 54.45
N VAL A 104 31.40 -8.75 53.59
CA VAL A 104 32.30 -9.52 52.70
C VAL A 104 33.19 -10.45 53.52
N VAL A 105 33.84 -9.94 54.58
CA VAL A 105 34.72 -10.76 55.44
C VAL A 105 33.97 -11.95 56.03
N LYS A 106 32.75 -11.73 56.55
CA LYS A 106 31.93 -12.80 57.14
C LYS A 106 31.52 -13.87 56.12
N VAL A 107 31.14 -13.44 54.93
CA VAL A 107 30.74 -14.37 53.85
C VAL A 107 31.96 -15.10 53.30
N GLU A 108 33.06 -14.43 53.00
CA GLU A 108 34.29 -15.03 52.45
C GLU A 108 34.96 -16.02 53.42
N THR A 109 34.77 -15.85 54.73
CA THR A 109 35.24 -16.84 55.73
C THR A 109 34.50 -18.18 55.61
N GLN A 110 33.30 -18.16 55.04
CA GLN A 110 32.42 -19.33 54.95
C GLN A 110 32.24 -19.82 53.51
N PHE A 111 32.30 -18.95 52.52
CA PHE A 111 32.08 -19.27 51.11
C PHE A 111 33.41 -19.11 50.37
N ASP A 112 33.95 -20.22 49.86
CA ASP A 112 35.18 -20.21 49.05
C ASP A 112 34.96 -19.55 47.67
N GLN A 113 33.70 -19.54 47.21
CA GLN A 113 33.24 -18.91 45.97
C GLN A 113 31.83 -18.34 46.16
N LEU A 114 31.44 -17.38 45.33
CA LEU A 114 30.08 -16.87 45.25
C LEU A 114 29.58 -16.96 43.80
N ASP A 115 28.62 -17.84 43.54
CA ASP A 115 28.14 -18.10 42.18
C ASP A 115 27.14 -17.05 41.69
N ILE A 116 26.25 -16.63 42.58
CA ILE A 116 25.14 -15.75 42.26
C ILE A 116 25.05 -14.64 43.31
N LEU A 117 25.16 -13.39 42.88
CA LEU A 117 24.91 -12.20 43.69
C LEU A 117 23.59 -11.55 43.27
N ILE A 118 22.59 -11.55 44.16
CA ILE A 118 21.28 -10.93 43.93
C ILE A 118 21.17 -9.63 44.74
N ASN A 119 21.24 -8.51 44.03
CA ASN A 119 20.94 -7.19 44.57
C ASN A 119 19.41 -6.97 44.60
N ASN A 120 18.79 -7.41 45.68
CA ASN A 120 17.33 -7.34 45.89
C ASN A 120 16.91 -6.20 46.83
N ALA A 121 17.74 -5.85 47.82
CA ALA A 121 17.42 -4.78 48.76
C ALA A 121 17.10 -3.47 48.04
N ALA A 122 15.94 -2.91 48.36
CA ALA A 122 15.44 -1.70 47.76
C ALA A 122 14.57 -0.93 48.77
N SER A 123 14.37 0.35 48.50
CA SER A 123 13.34 1.15 49.15
C SER A 123 12.50 1.86 48.10
N VAL A 124 11.26 2.17 48.48
CA VAL A 124 10.38 3.04 47.70
C VAL A 124 10.01 4.23 48.57
N GLY A 125 10.00 5.41 47.97
CA GLY A 125 9.44 6.62 48.58
C GLY A 125 7.92 6.64 48.45
N VAL A 126 7.28 7.61 49.09
CA VAL A 126 5.91 7.96 48.73
C VAL A 126 5.94 8.58 47.35
N TYR A 127 5.02 8.17 46.47
CA TYR A 127 4.86 8.82 45.17
C TYR A 127 4.37 10.25 45.40
N THR A 128 5.28 11.22 45.27
CA THR A 128 5.03 12.64 45.55
C THR A 128 5.64 13.46 44.44
N PRO A 129 4.91 14.40 43.81
CA PRO A 129 5.45 15.27 42.76
C PRO A 129 6.81 15.84 43.14
N LEU A 130 7.73 15.94 42.18
CA LEU A 130 9.14 16.21 42.48
C LEU A 130 9.34 17.49 43.33
N GLY A 131 8.58 18.55 43.03
CA GLY A 131 8.63 19.82 43.78
C GLY A 131 8.06 19.76 45.21
N GLU A 132 7.27 18.73 45.51
CA GLU A 132 6.67 18.48 46.84
C GLU A 132 7.39 17.35 47.58
N SER A 133 8.33 16.67 46.93
CA SER A 133 9.05 15.54 47.50
C SER A 133 9.98 16.01 48.62
N ASN A 134 10.06 15.20 49.69
CA ASN A 134 11.04 15.43 50.74
C ASN A 134 12.43 15.00 50.24
N PRO A 135 13.42 15.92 50.17
CA PRO A 135 14.74 15.61 49.61
C PRO A 135 15.47 14.48 50.33
N GLU A 136 15.34 14.38 51.66
CA GLU A 136 15.99 13.32 52.44
C GLU A 136 15.42 11.94 52.07
N THR A 137 14.09 11.86 51.96
CA THR A 137 13.42 10.61 51.56
C THR A 137 13.73 10.25 50.11
N TRP A 138 13.79 11.26 49.23
CA TRP A 138 14.15 11.07 47.82
C TRP A 138 15.57 10.52 47.67
N TRP A 139 16.55 11.12 48.37
CA TRP A 139 17.93 10.65 48.35
C TRP A 139 18.12 9.31 49.03
N ARG A 140 17.38 9.00 50.10
CA ARG A 140 17.42 7.67 50.73
C ARG A 140 17.03 6.56 49.75
N VAL A 141 16.08 6.82 48.82
CA VAL A 141 15.72 5.88 47.75
C VAL A 141 16.90 5.66 46.81
N TRP A 142 17.63 6.71 46.44
CA TRP A 142 18.86 6.60 45.65
C TRP A 142 20.00 5.89 46.37
N GLU A 143 20.20 6.20 47.65
CA GLU A 143 21.21 5.54 48.47
C GLU A 143 20.94 4.04 48.57
N THR A 144 19.68 3.65 48.75
CA THR A 144 19.32 2.22 48.83
C THR A 144 19.37 1.55 47.46
N ASN A 145 18.76 2.16 46.42
CA ASN A 145 18.52 1.48 45.14
C ASN A 145 19.68 1.60 44.13
N VAL A 146 20.59 2.56 44.31
CA VAL A 146 21.73 2.78 43.40
C VAL A 146 23.04 2.61 44.14
N LYS A 147 23.29 3.40 45.20
CA LYS A 147 24.54 3.33 45.97
C LYS A 147 24.70 1.96 46.63
N GLY A 148 23.64 1.38 47.18
CA GLY A 148 23.64 0.06 47.79
C GLY A 148 24.10 -1.05 46.84
N PRO A 149 23.37 -1.33 45.74
CA PRO A 149 23.79 -2.30 44.72
C PRO A 149 25.18 -2.04 44.16
N TYR A 150 25.58 -0.77 43.97
CA TYR A 150 26.93 -0.42 43.56
C TYR A 150 27.98 -0.88 44.59
N LEU A 151 27.82 -0.51 45.88
CA LEU A 151 28.76 -0.86 46.94
C LEU A 151 28.86 -2.38 47.14
N VAL A 152 27.72 -3.06 47.18
CA VAL A 152 27.65 -4.52 47.33
C VAL A 152 28.32 -5.20 46.14
N THR A 153 27.96 -4.82 44.92
CA THR A 153 28.54 -5.43 43.72
C THR A 153 30.04 -5.20 43.69
N ARG A 154 30.51 -3.96 43.86
CA ARG A 154 31.94 -3.63 43.89
C ARG A 154 32.71 -4.44 44.93
N ALA A 155 32.16 -4.59 46.14
CA ALA A 155 32.84 -5.26 47.24
C ALA A 155 32.87 -6.80 47.09
N PHE A 156 31.79 -7.39 46.58
CA PHE A 156 31.69 -8.85 46.36
C PHE A 156 32.22 -9.32 45.01
N LEU A 157 32.46 -8.42 44.05
CA LEU A 157 32.93 -8.75 42.70
C LEU A 157 34.19 -9.65 42.72
N PRO A 158 35.22 -9.43 43.56
CA PRO A 158 36.37 -10.33 43.62
C PRO A 158 36.01 -11.77 44.03
N LEU A 159 34.99 -11.97 44.87
CA LEU A 159 34.52 -13.30 45.27
C LEU A 159 33.65 -13.93 44.19
N VAL A 160 32.82 -13.12 43.50
CA VAL A 160 32.01 -13.57 42.35
C VAL A 160 32.89 -14.03 41.20
N LEU A 161 33.96 -13.29 40.89
CA LEU A 161 34.88 -13.62 39.79
C LEU A 161 35.68 -14.93 40.01
N ARG A 162 35.72 -15.48 41.24
CA ARG A 162 36.33 -16.78 41.54
C ARG A 162 35.42 -17.96 41.17
N SER A 163 34.11 -17.76 41.12
CA SER A 163 33.13 -18.78 40.75
C SER A 163 33.21 -19.14 39.26
N GLN A 164 32.62 -20.28 38.87
CA GLN A 164 32.37 -20.60 37.46
C GLN A 164 31.14 -19.89 36.86
N ASP A 165 30.08 -19.64 37.64
CA ASP A 165 28.85 -19.01 37.13
C ASP A 165 28.95 -17.49 37.02
N LYS A 166 29.64 -16.86 37.97
CA LYS A 166 29.95 -15.42 37.97
C LYS A 166 28.73 -14.53 37.64
N THR A 167 27.60 -14.76 38.29
CA THR A 167 26.34 -14.12 37.93
C THR A 167 25.96 -13.01 38.91
N VAL A 168 25.65 -11.82 38.40
CA VAL A 168 25.12 -10.68 39.16
C VAL A 168 23.72 -10.36 38.64
N ILE A 169 22.73 -10.39 39.52
CA ILE A 169 21.35 -10.05 39.20
C ILE A 169 20.96 -8.82 40.01
N VAL A 170 20.36 -7.83 39.34
CA VAL A 170 19.77 -6.68 40.03
C VAL A 170 18.25 -6.73 39.87
N ILE A 171 17.54 -6.62 40.99
CA ILE A 171 16.08 -6.53 40.96
C ILE A 171 15.68 -5.09 40.59
N SER A 172 15.23 -4.93 39.34
CA SER A 172 14.78 -3.66 38.77
C SER A 172 13.26 -3.48 38.97
N SER A 173 12.56 -2.93 37.98
CA SER A 173 11.11 -2.76 37.94
C SER A 173 10.67 -2.44 36.51
N ILE A 174 9.40 -2.68 36.16
CA ILE A 174 8.78 -2.04 34.98
C ILE A 174 8.83 -0.50 35.08
N GLY A 175 8.94 0.04 36.31
CA GLY A 175 9.22 1.45 36.58
C GLY A 175 10.50 1.98 35.94
N ALA A 176 11.42 1.12 35.48
CA ALA A 176 12.56 1.57 34.67
C ALA A 176 12.13 2.06 33.27
N HIS A 177 10.98 1.62 32.78
CA HIS A 177 10.48 1.85 31.42
C HIS A 177 9.25 2.76 31.36
N VAL A 178 8.74 3.20 32.51
CA VAL A 178 7.55 4.06 32.60
C VAL A 178 7.83 5.28 33.48
N VAL A 179 7.06 6.34 33.26
CA VAL A 179 7.15 7.58 34.05
C VAL A 179 5.77 7.90 34.61
N VAL A 180 5.66 7.94 35.94
CA VAL A 180 4.41 8.23 36.65
C VAL A 180 4.61 9.45 37.58
N PRO A 181 3.64 10.39 37.66
CA PRO A 181 3.70 11.50 38.60
C PRO A 181 4.01 11.04 40.02
N GLY A 182 5.06 11.63 40.58
CA GLY A 182 5.59 11.32 41.90
C GLY A 182 6.52 10.10 42.01
N GLY A 183 6.69 9.33 40.93
CA GLY A 183 7.61 8.19 40.85
C GLY A 183 9.10 8.56 40.72
N SER A 184 9.43 9.85 40.65
CA SER A 184 10.75 10.38 40.28
C SER A 184 11.94 9.77 41.04
N ALA A 185 11.80 9.46 42.33
CA ALA A 185 12.86 8.81 43.09
C ALA A 185 13.02 7.34 42.66
N TYR A 186 11.94 6.58 42.68
CA TYR A 186 11.98 5.14 42.48
C TYR A 186 12.26 4.76 41.02
N GLU A 187 11.49 5.27 40.06
CA GLU A 187 11.59 4.92 38.64
C GLU A 187 12.98 5.25 38.07
N THR A 188 13.53 6.43 38.39
CA THR A 188 14.87 6.84 37.98
C THR A 188 15.96 5.91 38.52
N THR A 189 15.84 5.46 39.78
CA THR A 189 16.82 4.52 40.35
C THR A 189 16.78 3.15 39.67
N LYS A 190 15.59 2.69 39.25
CA LYS A 190 15.41 1.41 38.55
C LYS A 190 15.95 1.46 37.11
N TYR A 191 15.83 2.59 36.44
CA TYR A 191 16.52 2.83 35.17
C TYR A 191 18.05 2.84 35.33
N THR A 192 18.55 3.53 36.36
CA THR A 192 19.99 3.68 36.60
C THR A 192 20.70 2.33 36.78
N VAL A 193 20.08 1.36 37.46
CA VAL A 193 20.69 0.04 37.65
C VAL A 193 20.75 -0.81 36.38
N LEU A 194 19.89 -0.57 35.38
CA LEU A 194 20.03 -1.21 34.06
C LEU A 194 21.34 -0.78 33.41
N ARG A 195 21.66 0.51 33.49
CA ARG A 195 22.91 1.07 32.98
C ARG A 195 24.14 0.53 33.71
N ILE A 196 24.06 0.30 35.02
CA ILE A 196 25.16 -0.31 35.79
C ILE A 196 25.48 -1.72 35.27
N ASN A 197 24.47 -2.53 34.94
CA ASN A 197 24.70 -3.85 34.36
C ASN A 197 25.42 -3.79 33.00
N HIS A 198 25.16 -2.77 32.18
CA HIS A 198 25.90 -2.57 30.94
C HIS A 198 27.39 -2.34 31.21
N TYR A 199 27.74 -1.47 32.18
CA TYR A 199 29.13 -1.24 32.56
C TYR A 199 29.80 -2.50 33.14
N LEU A 200 29.09 -3.28 33.96
CA LEU A 200 29.61 -4.55 34.47
C LEU A 200 29.93 -5.54 33.34
N MET A 201 29.06 -5.63 32.33
CA MET A 201 29.32 -6.47 31.16
C MET A 201 30.49 -5.95 30.34
N GLU A 202 30.61 -4.63 30.18
CA GLU A 202 31.70 -4.01 29.42
C GLU A 202 33.06 -4.22 30.10
N GLU A 203 33.13 -3.99 31.42
CA GLU A 203 34.38 -4.03 32.19
C GLU A 203 34.81 -5.46 32.56
N TYR A 204 33.85 -6.34 32.86
CA TYR A 204 34.13 -7.67 33.44
C TYR A 204 33.50 -8.82 32.67
N GLY A 205 32.71 -8.57 31.62
CA GLY A 205 32.11 -9.62 30.79
C GLY A 205 33.15 -10.51 30.11
N SER A 206 34.28 -9.93 29.67
CA SER A 206 35.42 -10.66 29.12
C SER A 206 36.08 -11.62 30.14
N GLN A 207 35.89 -11.37 31.44
CA GLN A 207 36.34 -12.25 32.53
C GLN A 207 35.30 -13.34 32.86
N GLY A 208 34.23 -13.42 32.07
CA GLY A 208 33.14 -14.38 32.21
C GLY A 208 32.04 -13.95 33.17
N LEU A 209 31.99 -12.68 33.60
CA LEU A 209 30.88 -12.16 34.41
C LEU A 209 29.59 -12.11 33.58
N LEU A 210 28.45 -12.49 34.17
CA LEU A 210 27.11 -12.31 33.61
C LEU A 210 26.30 -11.39 34.50
N ALA A 211 25.91 -10.22 33.98
CA ALA A 211 25.06 -9.26 34.68
C ALA A 211 23.76 -9.01 33.90
N TYR A 212 22.61 -9.12 34.56
CA TYR A 212 21.30 -8.81 33.98
C TYR A 212 20.29 -8.36 35.02
N ALA A 213 19.18 -7.76 34.57
CA ALA A 213 18.16 -7.19 35.43
C ALA A 213 16.86 -7.99 35.36
N VAL A 214 16.19 -8.12 36.49
CA VAL A 214 14.89 -8.79 36.59
C VAL A 214 13.88 -7.85 37.22
N ALA A 215 12.74 -7.64 36.56
CA ALA A 215 11.61 -6.95 37.15
C ALA A 215 10.69 -7.96 37.85
N PRO A 216 10.36 -7.74 39.13
CA PRO A 216 9.64 -8.72 39.94
C PRO A 216 8.13 -8.76 39.69
N GLY A 217 7.57 -7.92 38.82
CA GLY A 217 6.11 -7.76 38.71
C GLY A 217 5.49 -7.00 39.89
N GLY A 218 4.16 -7.10 40.02
CA GLY A 218 3.36 -6.42 41.04
C GLY A 218 3.26 -7.24 42.33
N VAL A 219 4.37 -7.40 43.07
CA VAL A 219 4.37 -8.16 44.33
C VAL A 219 4.08 -7.25 45.51
N LYS A 220 3.09 -7.61 46.34
CA LYS A 220 2.80 -6.89 47.58
C LYS A 220 3.83 -7.24 48.66
N THR A 221 4.57 -6.24 49.14
CA THR A 221 5.58 -6.39 50.21
C THR A 221 5.47 -5.25 51.22
N ASP A 222 6.18 -5.35 52.35
CA ASP A 222 6.28 -4.24 53.32
C ASP A 222 6.80 -2.94 52.67
N MET A 223 7.67 -3.07 51.67
CA MET A 223 8.18 -1.93 50.90
C MET A 223 7.05 -1.30 50.07
N THR A 224 6.10 -2.07 49.54
CA THR A 224 5.16 -1.51 48.57
C THR A 224 4.12 -0.56 49.16
N GLY A 225 4.04 -0.36 50.47
CA GLY A 225 3.03 0.52 51.09
C GLY A 225 3.00 1.97 50.58
N GLY A 226 4.08 2.46 49.96
CA GLY A 226 4.16 3.79 49.33
C GLY A 226 3.72 3.89 47.86
N PHE A 227 3.33 2.77 47.23
CA PHE A 227 2.85 2.77 45.84
C PHE A 227 1.42 3.27 45.72
N ALA A 228 1.16 4.11 44.71
CA ALA A 228 -0.16 4.64 44.40
C ALA A 228 -1.18 3.56 43.93
N PHE A 229 -0.71 2.39 43.49
CA PHE A 229 -1.54 1.36 42.86
C PHE A 229 -1.54 0.04 43.64
N GLN A 230 -1.84 0.09 44.95
CA GLN A 230 -1.89 -1.11 45.80
C GLN A 230 -2.77 -2.23 45.23
N ASP A 231 -3.89 -1.87 44.60
CA ASP A 231 -4.88 -2.80 44.06
C ASP A 231 -4.36 -3.62 42.86
N ARG A 232 -3.21 -3.23 42.29
CA ARG A 232 -2.57 -3.91 41.15
C ARG A 232 -1.42 -4.84 41.57
N LEU A 233 -1.18 -4.98 42.87
CA LEU A 233 -0.11 -5.83 43.41
C LEU A 233 -0.64 -7.24 43.68
N THR A 234 -0.86 -8.01 42.61
CA THR A 234 -1.51 -9.34 42.66
C THR A 234 -0.53 -10.51 42.53
N ASP A 235 0.74 -10.26 42.26
CA ASP A 235 1.71 -11.31 41.94
C ASP A 235 2.33 -11.91 43.22
N THR A 236 2.59 -13.21 43.23
CA THR A 236 3.16 -13.89 44.41
C THR A 236 4.69 -13.70 44.52
N PRO A 237 5.24 -13.51 45.73
CA PRO A 237 6.69 -13.50 45.94
C PRO A 237 7.39 -14.78 45.44
N GLU A 238 6.71 -15.92 45.57
CA GLU A 238 7.18 -17.24 45.16
C GLU A 238 7.40 -17.31 43.64
N MET A 239 6.52 -16.73 42.82
CA MET A 239 6.70 -16.70 41.35
C MET A 239 8.03 -16.07 40.95
N VAL A 240 8.38 -14.93 41.56
CA VAL A 240 9.60 -14.19 41.25
C VAL A 240 10.83 -14.97 41.72
N ALA A 241 10.76 -15.53 42.93
CA ALA A 241 11.81 -16.35 43.50
C ALA A 241 12.10 -17.59 42.65
N ASP A 242 11.05 -18.33 42.27
CA ASP A 242 11.12 -19.50 41.40
C ASP A 242 11.64 -19.14 39.99
N THR A 243 11.26 -17.98 39.47
CA THR A 243 11.81 -17.47 38.20
C THR A 243 13.32 -17.26 38.28
N LEU A 244 13.84 -16.70 39.38
CA LEU A 244 15.27 -16.51 39.57
C LEU A 244 16.02 -17.84 39.71
N VAL A 245 15.45 -18.81 40.44
CA VAL A 245 15.97 -20.18 40.50
C VAL A 245 16.02 -20.79 39.10
N PHE A 246 14.96 -20.65 38.30
CA PHE A 246 14.92 -21.13 36.92
C PHE A 246 16.00 -20.47 36.05
N LEU A 247 16.13 -19.15 36.10
CA LEU A 247 17.11 -18.39 35.31
C LEU A 247 18.55 -18.67 35.72
N THR A 248 18.79 -19.15 36.94
CA THR A 248 20.13 -19.45 37.48
C THR A 248 20.48 -20.93 37.57
N LYS A 249 19.54 -21.84 37.29
CA LYS A 249 19.80 -23.31 37.22
C LYS A 249 20.88 -23.70 36.22
N GLU A 250 21.03 -22.90 35.17
CA GLU A 250 22.09 -23.01 34.19
C GLU A 250 22.53 -21.59 33.81
N ARG A 251 23.78 -21.49 33.37
CA ARG A 251 24.37 -20.22 32.98
C ARG A 251 23.83 -19.78 31.60
N ARG A 252 23.21 -18.61 31.54
CA ARG A 252 22.56 -18.07 30.33
C ARG A 252 23.27 -16.83 29.80
N GLU A 253 24.38 -17.03 29.07
CA GLU A 253 25.18 -15.93 28.47
C GLU A 253 24.36 -14.91 27.68
N TRP A 254 23.32 -15.40 26.99
CA TRP A 254 22.45 -14.57 26.17
C TRP A 254 21.60 -13.56 26.97
N LEU A 255 21.59 -13.62 28.30
CA LEU A 255 20.96 -12.59 29.13
C LEU A 255 21.88 -11.40 29.43
N ALA A 256 23.14 -11.42 29.00
CA ALA A 256 24.10 -10.35 29.24
C ALA A 256 23.52 -8.96 28.96
N ALA A 257 23.53 -8.10 29.98
CA ALA A 257 23.00 -6.72 29.99
C ALA A 257 21.51 -6.57 29.64
N ARG A 258 20.71 -7.64 29.69
CA ARG A 258 19.29 -7.60 29.32
C ARG A 258 18.35 -7.41 30.52
N TYR A 259 17.14 -6.97 30.18
CA TYR A 259 15.99 -6.90 31.08
C TYR A 259 15.07 -8.12 30.91
N VAL A 260 14.59 -8.68 32.03
CA VAL A 260 13.62 -9.79 32.06
C VAL A 260 12.48 -9.46 33.01
N ASP A 261 11.22 -9.73 32.62
CA ASP A 261 10.07 -9.60 33.50
C ASP A 261 9.68 -10.98 34.06
N SER A 262 9.59 -11.09 35.40
CA SER A 262 9.23 -12.36 36.06
C SER A 262 7.80 -12.83 35.76
N ARG A 263 6.93 -11.95 35.28
CA ARG A 263 5.56 -12.31 34.88
C ARG A 263 5.51 -13.05 33.55
N TRP A 264 6.59 -13.09 32.79
CA TRP A 264 6.61 -13.84 31.53
C TRP A 264 6.56 -15.34 31.79
N ASP A 265 5.90 -16.07 30.90
CA ASP A 265 6.11 -17.51 30.82
C ASP A 265 7.55 -17.80 30.35
N MET A 266 8.32 -18.47 31.20
CA MET A 266 9.77 -18.67 31.04
C MET A 266 10.07 -19.70 29.96
N GLU A 267 9.16 -20.64 29.67
CA GLU A 267 9.34 -21.56 28.54
C GLU A 267 9.12 -20.82 27.23
N GLU A 268 8.07 -19.99 27.13
CA GLU A 268 7.86 -19.10 25.97
C GLU A 268 9.04 -18.13 25.79
N PHE A 269 9.55 -17.58 26.89
CA PHE A 269 10.70 -16.67 26.88
C PHE A 269 11.99 -17.36 26.40
N VAL A 270 12.30 -18.55 26.92
CA VAL A 270 13.48 -19.32 26.50
C VAL A 270 13.35 -19.79 25.04
N ASN A 271 12.14 -20.13 24.58
CA ASN A 271 11.89 -20.47 23.18
C ASN A 271 12.17 -19.30 22.22
N LYS A 272 12.20 -18.07 22.73
CA LYS A 272 12.61 -16.87 22.00
C LYS A 272 14.11 -16.58 22.08
N LYS A 273 14.94 -17.44 22.68
CA LYS A 273 16.40 -17.23 22.83
C LYS A 273 17.06 -16.82 21.51
N ASP A 274 16.86 -17.58 20.44
CA ASP A 274 17.53 -17.31 19.16
C ASP A 274 17.09 -15.97 18.57
N GLU A 275 15.81 -15.60 18.76
CA GLU A 275 15.30 -14.29 18.39
C GLU A 275 15.95 -13.17 19.22
N ILE A 276 16.02 -13.34 20.54
CA ILE A 276 16.59 -12.38 21.50
C ILE A 276 18.08 -12.15 21.23
N VAL A 277 18.84 -13.21 20.93
CA VAL A 277 20.26 -13.15 20.60
C VAL A 277 20.44 -12.48 19.23
N ARG A 278 19.75 -12.98 18.19
CA ARG A 278 19.90 -12.50 16.82
C ARG A 278 19.53 -11.03 16.65
N ARG A 279 18.47 -10.56 17.32
CA ARG A 279 17.93 -9.20 17.21
C ARG A 279 18.41 -8.25 18.32
N ASP A 280 19.28 -8.73 19.20
CA ASP A 280 19.75 -8.04 20.40
C ASP A 280 18.66 -7.36 21.26
N LEU A 281 17.50 -8.01 21.36
CA LEU A 281 16.33 -7.48 22.06
C LEU A 281 16.54 -7.42 23.57
N LEU A 282 15.70 -6.64 24.25
CA LEU A 282 15.68 -6.49 25.71
C LEU A 282 16.96 -5.83 26.28
N LYS A 283 17.75 -5.19 25.42
CA LYS A 283 18.79 -4.23 25.79
C LYS A 283 18.33 -2.84 25.41
N GLU A 284 18.69 -1.86 26.23
CA GLU A 284 18.45 -0.47 25.92
C GLU A 284 19.69 0.15 25.25
N ARG A 285 19.57 0.61 24.00
CA ARG A 285 20.67 1.25 23.25
C ARG A 285 20.24 2.63 22.74
N ALA A 286 20.83 3.68 23.30
CA ALA A 286 20.92 4.98 22.64
C ALA A 286 22.17 4.97 21.75
N ILE A 287 22.06 5.32 20.47
CA ILE A 287 23.26 5.57 19.64
C ILE A 287 23.75 6.99 19.88
N GLN A 288 25.06 7.17 19.78
CA GLN A 288 25.72 8.46 19.93
C GLN A 288 26.75 8.62 18.82
N PHE A 289 26.78 9.77 18.17
CA PHE A 289 27.84 10.14 17.23
C PHE A 289 28.22 11.61 17.44
N LEU A 290 29.46 11.93 17.10
CA LEU A 290 30.00 13.28 17.26
C LEU A 290 29.67 14.14 16.03
N SER A 291 29.28 15.39 16.27
CA SER A 291 29.05 16.40 15.25
C SER A 291 29.44 17.78 15.80
N ASP A 292 30.47 18.42 15.23
CA ASP A 292 30.99 19.72 15.68
C ASP A 292 31.27 19.83 17.20
N GLY A 293 31.89 18.80 17.76
CA GLY A 293 32.19 18.74 19.20
C GLY A 293 30.98 18.43 20.10
N LEU A 294 29.80 18.20 19.51
CA LEU A 294 28.58 17.82 20.21
C LEU A 294 28.32 16.31 20.11
N VAL A 295 27.81 15.72 21.18
CA VAL A 295 27.30 14.34 21.16
C VAL A 295 25.85 14.33 20.71
N ILE A 296 25.62 13.94 19.46
CA ILE A 296 24.28 13.76 18.88
C ILE A 296 23.73 12.41 19.28
N ARG A 297 22.48 12.37 19.75
CA ARG A 297 21.80 11.14 20.17
C ARG A 297 20.72 10.74 19.16
N GLY A 298 20.55 9.45 18.99
CA GLY A 298 19.50 8.90 18.13
C GLY A 298 19.08 7.49 18.49
N VAL A 299 18.24 6.93 17.64
CA VAL A 299 17.76 5.56 17.70
C VAL A 299 18.01 4.91 16.34
N LEU A 300 18.64 3.73 16.38
CA LEU A 300 18.81 2.86 15.24
C LEU A 300 17.85 1.67 15.39
N SER A 301 17.08 1.40 14.33
CA SER A 301 16.17 0.28 14.24
C SER A 301 16.55 -0.60 13.05
N LEU A 302 16.65 -1.91 13.28
CA LEU A 302 17.08 -2.87 12.28
C LEU A 302 15.95 -3.86 11.93
N PRO A 303 15.78 -4.24 10.65
CA PRO A 303 14.85 -5.29 10.22
C PRO A 303 15.30 -6.68 10.67
N GLN A 304 14.45 -7.68 10.46
CA GLN A 304 14.80 -9.08 10.72
C GLN A 304 15.73 -9.61 9.62
N GLY A 305 16.87 -10.22 9.97
CA GLY A 305 17.78 -10.87 9.02
C GLY A 305 19.25 -10.69 9.40
N SER A 306 20.13 -11.54 8.87
CA SER A 306 21.59 -11.49 9.09
C SER A 306 22.37 -10.74 8.01
N GLU A 307 21.74 -10.48 6.86
CA GLU A 307 22.36 -9.74 5.76
C GLU A 307 22.37 -8.23 6.02
N PRO A 308 23.32 -7.48 5.44
CA PRO A 308 23.31 -6.02 5.49
C PRO A 308 22.01 -5.44 4.91
N HIS A 309 21.38 -4.53 5.65
CA HIS A 309 20.09 -3.95 5.29
C HIS A 309 20.26 -2.58 4.61
N PRO A 310 19.44 -2.25 3.59
CA PRO A 310 19.33 -0.86 3.16
C PRO A 310 18.83 -0.02 4.35
N ILE A 311 19.21 1.24 4.42
CA ILE A 311 18.84 2.13 5.55
C ILE A 311 18.18 3.40 5.04
N VAL A 312 17.21 3.91 5.81
CA VAL A 312 16.69 5.28 5.65
C VAL A 312 17.01 6.08 6.90
N ILE A 313 17.71 7.20 6.71
CA ILE A 313 17.99 8.16 7.77
C ILE A 313 16.87 9.20 7.77
N LEU A 314 16.23 9.36 8.92
CA LEU A 314 15.03 10.15 9.15
C LEU A 314 15.40 11.42 9.92
N GLY A 315 14.91 12.56 9.45
CA GLY A 315 15.14 13.84 10.12
C GLY A 315 13.92 14.75 10.11
N HIS A 316 13.76 15.48 11.20
CA HIS A 316 12.56 16.23 11.51
C HIS A 316 12.58 17.69 11.06
N GLY A 317 11.42 18.35 11.18
CA GLY A 317 11.19 19.74 10.84
C GLY A 317 11.66 20.77 11.88
N LEU A 318 11.12 21.99 11.73
CA LEU A 318 11.28 23.09 12.68
C LEU A 318 10.36 22.84 13.90
N GLY A 319 10.90 22.80 15.12
CA GLY A 319 10.13 22.86 16.37
C GLY A 319 9.65 21.54 16.99
N ALA A 320 10.38 20.44 16.80
CA ALA A 320 10.24 19.14 17.47
C ALA A 320 8.92 18.35 17.40
N LEU A 321 7.76 18.97 17.16
CA LEU A 321 6.47 18.27 17.14
C LEU A 321 6.38 17.17 16.07
N LYS A 322 7.09 17.33 14.94
CA LYS A 322 7.10 16.33 13.85
C LYS A 322 8.08 15.17 14.12
N GLU A 323 9.03 15.31 15.05
CA GLU A 323 10.01 14.26 15.44
C GLU A 323 9.32 13.00 15.96
N TRP A 324 8.24 13.18 16.69
CA TRP A 324 7.62 12.10 17.47
C TRP A 324 6.82 11.13 16.59
N THR A 325 6.67 11.43 15.28
CA THR A 325 6.12 10.50 14.27
C THR A 325 7.20 9.68 13.57
N LEU A 326 8.49 10.03 13.72
CA LEU A 326 9.59 9.29 13.10
C LEU A 326 9.70 7.83 13.56
N PRO A 327 9.41 7.48 14.82
CA PRO A 327 9.40 6.07 15.24
C PRO A 327 8.41 5.22 14.45
N ASP A 328 7.20 5.73 14.19
CA ASP A 328 6.19 5.00 13.42
C ASP A 328 6.64 4.77 11.96
N ILE A 329 7.28 5.77 11.36
CA ILE A 329 7.89 5.65 10.02
C ILE A 329 9.01 4.61 10.04
N GLY A 330 9.88 4.62 11.06
CA GLY A 330 10.96 3.66 11.23
C GLY A 330 10.46 2.22 11.38
N LEU A 331 9.37 2.01 12.13
CA LEU A 331 8.73 0.70 12.26
C LEU A 331 8.18 0.20 10.92
N ALA A 332 7.49 1.07 10.16
CA ALA A 332 6.96 0.73 8.86
C ALA A 332 8.06 0.36 7.84
N LEU A 333 9.23 1.02 7.91
CA LEU A 333 10.41 0.68 7.10
C LEU A 333 10.97 -0.69 7.46
N ASN A 334 11.08 -1.01 8.75
CA ASN A 334 11.58 -2.31 9.21
C ASN A 334 10.69 -3.47 8.76
N GLU A 335 9.36 -3.29 8.77
CA GLU A 335 8.40 -4.28 8.25
C GLU A 335 8.63 -4.59 6.76
N ARG A 336 9.29 -3.68 6.03
CA ARG A 336 9.66 -3.83 4.62
C ARG A 336 11.12 -4.22 4.41
N GLY A 337 11.85 -4.58 5.47
CA GLY A 337 13.25 -5.00 5.37
C GLY A 337 14.23 -3.84 5.21
N ILE A 338 13.86 -2.62 5.63
CA ILE A 338 14.71 -1.42 5.53
C ILE A 338 14.99 -0.90 6.94
N ALA A 339 16.28 -0.76 7.29
CA ALA A 339 16.71 -0.17 8.55
C ALA A 339 16.33 1.30 8.64
N ALA A 340 16.13 1.80 9.85
CA ALA A 340 15.78 3.19 10.10
C ALA A 340 16.68 3.81 11.17
N LEU A 341 17.19 5.00 10.88
CA LEU A 341 18.00 5.79 11.81
C LEU A 341 17.35 7.16 11.96
N TRP A 342 16.93 7.55 13.16
CA TRP A 342 16.53 8.93 13.45
C TRP A 342 17.32 9.50 14.61
N PHE A 343 17.57 10.80 14.56
CA PHE A 343 18.39 11.49 15.55
C PHE A 343 17.76 12.85 15.88
N ASP A 344 18.07 13.31 17.07
CA ASP A 344 17.78 14.66 17.51
C ASP A 344 18.85 15.61 16.96
N TYR A 345 18.49 16.69 16.27
CA TYR A 345 19.51 17.67 15.87
C TYR A 345 20.12 18.32 17.12
N ARG A 346 21.21 19.05 16.91
CA ARG A 346 21.78 19.97 17.90
C ARG A 346 20.87 21.13 18.35
N ASN A 347 19.54 21.03 18.25
CA ASN A 347 18.63 22.17 18.39
C ASN A 347 17.42 21.93 19.29
N PHE A 348 17.03 20.71 19.71
CA PHE A 348 15.79 20.51 20.49
C PHE A 348 15.75 19.34 21.50
N GLY A 349 16.71 18.42 21.58
CA GLY A 349 16.54 17.21 22.40
C GLY A 349 17.69 16.81 23.34
N ASP A 350 17.78 15.49 23.58
CA ASP A 350 18.64 14.84 24.59
C ASP A 350 20.15 14.95 24.30
N SER A 351 20.54 15.51 23.15
CA SER A 351 21.93 15.70 22.72
C SER A 351 22.65 16.69 23.65
N GLU A 352 23.56 16.16 24.48
CA GLU A 352 24.21 16.82 25.63
C GLU A 352 23.32 17.11 26.85
N GLY A 353 22.07 16.64 26.87
CA GLY A 353 21.20 16.66 28.05
C GLY A 353 20.66 18.03 28.44
N GLN A 354 20.65 19.00 27.53
CA GLN A 354 20.01 20.31 27.72
C GLN A 354 19.19 20.69 26.48
N PRO A 355 17.96 21.22 26.65
CA PRO A 355 17.18 21.74 25.54
C PRO A 355 17.93 22.89 24.89
N ARG A 356 18.22 22.75 23.59
CA ARG A 356 18.69 23.86 22.77
C ARG A 356 17.46 24.53 22.18
N ASN A 357 17.54 25.83 21.99
CA ASN A 357 16.40 26.64 21.54
C ASN A 357 16.83 27.50 20.34
N GLU A 358 17.94 27.16 19.68
CA GLU A 358 18.45 27.83 18.49
C GLU A 358 18.65 26.80 17.40
N VAL A 359 18.24 27.12 16.17
CA VAL A 359 18.44 26.24 15.01
C VAL A 359 19.63 26.70 14.18
N SER A 360 20.70 25.90 14.16
CA SER A 360 21.83 26.10 13.25
C SER A 360 21.57 25.44 11.90
N HIS A 361 21.32 26.23 10.85
CA HIS A 361 21.04 25.70 9.51
C HIS A 361 22.22 24.97 8.87
N PHE A 362 23.46 25.41 9.17
CA PHE A 362 24.68 24.76 8.71
C PHE A 362 24.97 23.51 9.53
N GLY A 363 24.89 23.62 10.86
CA GLY A 363 25.14 22.50 11.76
C GLY A 363 24.21 21.32 11.52
N ARG A 364 22.95 21.57 11.14
CA ARG A 364 22.03 20.50 10.74
C ARG A 364 22.52 19.71 9.53
N LEU A 365 23.08 20.36 8.51
CA LEU A 365 23.57 19.65 7.32
C LEU A 365 24.76 18.73 7.68
N GLU A 366 25.61 19.21 8.58
CA GLU A 366 26.71 18.42 9.13
C GLU A 366 26.21 17.24 9.98
N ASP A 367 25.18 17.44 10.83
CA ASP A 367 24.58 16.37 11.64
C ASP A 367 24.08 15.22 10.75
N TRP A 368 23.44 15.54 9.63
CA TRP A 368 23.04 14.55 8.63
C TRP A 368 24.24 13.85 7.98
N GLN A 369 25.29 14.57 7.58
CA GLN A 369 26.49 13.96 6.99
C GLN A 369 27.17 13.00 7.97
N ASN A 370 27.21 13.36 9.26
CA ASN A 370 27.75 12.52 10.31
C ASN A 370 26.85 11.32 10.60
N ALA A 371 25.52 11.47 10.54
CA ALA A 371 24.59 10.35 10.62
C ALA A 371 24.76 9.36 9.43
N ILE A 372 24.99 9.88 8.22
CA ILE A 372 25.30 9.05 7.04
C ILE A 372 26.61 8.29 7.25
N SER A 373 27.67 8.97 7.69
CA SER A 373 28.96 8.34 7.98
C SER A 373 28.87 7.30 9.11
N PHE A 374 28.05 7.56 10.14
CA PHE A 374 27.78 6.61 11.20
C PHE A 374 27.07 5.37 10.64
N ALA A 375 26.00 5.54 9.86
CA ALA A 375 25.29 4.43 9.25
C ALA A 375 26.18 3.58 8.34
N GLU A 376 27.02 4.23 7.53
CA GLU A 376 28.01 3.58 6.66
C GLU A 376 29.07 2.78 7.43
N SER A 377 29.36 3.15 8.68
CA SER A 377 30.33 2.44 9.53
C SER A 377 29.81 1.15 10.16
N LEU A 378 28.52 0.84 10.01
CA LEU A 378 27.88 -0.31 10.64
C LEU A 378 27.88 -1.52 9.69
N ASP A 379 28.48 -2.63 10.12
CA ASP A 379 28.53 -3.88 9.35
C ASP A 379 27.13 -4.44 8.99
N GLN A 380 26.09 -4.08 9.76
CA GLN A 380 24.70 -4.49 9.52
C GLN A 380 23.99 -3.68 8.43
N ILE A 381 24.63 -2.63 7.91
CA ILE A 381 24.05 -1.70 6.94
C ILE A 381 24.71 -1.90 5.58
N ASP A 382 23.87 -1.99 4.55
CA ASP A 382 24.31 -1.96 3.17
C ASP A 382 24.62 -0.51 2.78
N SER A 383 25.92 -0.16 2.77
CA SER A 383 26.41 1.18 2.45
C SER A 383 26.11 1.61 1.01
N ASP A 384 25.82 0.67 0.11
CA ASP A 384 25.42 0.97 -1.26
C ASP A 384 23.93 1.31 -1.38
N ARG A 385 23.14 1.21 -0.29
CA ARG A 385 21.69 1.48 -0.29
C ARG A 385 21.24 2.38 0.88
N ILE A 386 21.80 3.59 0.93
CA ILE A 386 21.43 4.62 1.93
C ILE A 386 20.40 5.60 1.35
N GLY A 387 19.21 5.66 1.96
CA GLY A 387 18.18 6.66 1.70
C GLY A 387 18.10 7.71 2.80
N ILE A 388 17.54 8.87 2.49
CA ILE A 388 17.26 9.92 3.48
C ILE A 388 15.82 10.43 3.35
N TRP A 389 15.18 10.71 4.48
CA TRP A 389 13.81 11.22 4.54
C TRP A 389 13.72 12.38 5.52
N GLY A 390 13.34 13.55 5.00
CA GLY A 390 13.17 14.77 5.78
C GLY A 390 11.74 15.30 5.77
N THR A 391 11.27 15.84 6.90
CA THR A 391 9.98 16.58 6.99
C THR A 391 10.19 18.08 7.21
N SER A 392 9.39 18.95 6.58
CA SER A 392 9.46 20.41 6.77
C SER A 392 10.88 20.98 6.57
N LEU A 393 11.51 21.55 7.61
CA LEU A 393 12.90 21.98 7.55
C LEU A 393 13.86 20.81 7.26
N GLY A 394 13.64 19.62 7.85
CA GLY A 394 14.36 18.41 7.48
C GLY A 394 14.15 18.03 6.01
N GLY A 395 12.96 18.28 5.46
CA GLY A 395 12.65 18.10 4.04
C GLY A 395 13.49 18.98 3.12
N ARG A 396 13.83 20.19 3.57
CA ARG A 396 14.82 21.05 2.92
C ARG A 396 16.24 20.48 3.06
N ASP A 397 16.60 20.05 4.27
CA ASP A 397 17.94 19.53 4.58
C ASP A 397 18.31 18.38 3.62
N VAL A 398 17.40 17.41 3.46
CA VAL A 398 17.64 16.26 2.58
C VAL A 398 17.78 16.64 1.10
N LEU A 399 17.07 17.68 0.64
CA LEU A 399 17.24 18.20 -0.73
C LEU A 399 18.60 18.87 -0.93
N ALA A 400 19.06 19.62 0.08
CA ALA A 400 20.38 20.22 0.05
C ALA A 400 21.46 19.13 0.03
N ILE A 401 21.42 18.18 0.96
CA ILE A 401 22.48 17.17 1.13
C ILE A 401 22.56 16.25 -0.08
N ALA A 402 21.42 15.79 -0.59
CA ALA A 402 21.40 14.93 -1.77
C ALA A 402 21.97 15.60 -3.02
N SER A 403 22.06 16.94 -3.05
CA SER A 403 22.67 17.65 -4.18
C SER A 403 24.20 17.48 -4.24
N PHE A 404 24.85 17.11 -3.13
CA PHE A 404 26.31 17.00 -3.05
C PHE A 404 26.85 15.69 -2.42
N ASP A 405 26.10 14.96 -1.60
CA ASP A 405 26.53 13.67 -1.04
C ASP A 405 26.02 12.50 -1.89
N ARG A 406 26.96 11.80 -2.55
CA ARG A 406 26.68 10.74 -3.53
C ARG A 406 26.49 9.35 -2.91
N ARG A 407 26.67 9.22 -1.59
CA ARG A 407 26.32 7.99 -0.87
C ARG A 407 24.80 7.75 -0.86
N ILE A 408 24.02 8.83 -0.98
CA ILE A 408 22.55 8.80 -0.97
C ILE A 408 22.01 8.22 -2.28
N LYS A 409 21.16 7.20 -2.17
CA LYS A 409 20.53 6.47 -3.27
C LYS A 409 19.03 6.67 -3.40
N ALA A 410 18.38 7.28 -2.40
CA ALA A 410 16.98 7.67 -2.48
C ALA A 410 16.71 8.87 -1.56
N VAL A 411 15.85 9.79 -2.00
CA VAL A 411 15.49 10.99 -1.24
C VAL A 411 13.98 11.07 -1.09
N VAL A 412 13.51 11.23 0.14
CA VAL A 412 12.11 11.56 0.44
C VAL A 412 12.05 12.93 1.09
N SER A 413 11.41 13.89 0.41
CA SER A 413 11.24 15.25 0.90
C SER A 413 9.75 15.52 1.16
N GLN A 414 9.37 15.57 2.43
CA GLN A 414 7.98 15.72 2.86
C GLN A 414 7.70 17.14 3.38
N THR A 415 6.67 17.77 2.82
CA THR A 415 6.25 19.16 3.02
C THR A 415 7.42 20.12 3.21
N PRO A 416 8.40 20.14 2.29
CA PRO A 416 9.67 20.80 2.55
C PRO A 416 9.55 22.31 2.62
N LEU A 417 10.31 22.91 3.53
CA LEU A 417 10.44 24.35 3.68
C LEU A 417 11.50 24.87 2.71
N ILE A 418 11.11 25.01 1.44
CA ILE A 418 12.02 25.28 0.33
C ILE A 418 12.61 26.69 0.35
N GLN A 419 11.78 27.68 0.64
CA GLN A 419 12.13 29.10 0.53
C GLN A 419 11.84 29.85 1.82
N TRP A 420 12.86 30.49 2.38
CA TRP A 420 12.74 31.36 3.57
C TRP A 420 13.26 32.75 3.25
N THR A 421 12.33 33.68 2.99
CA THR A 421 12.67 35.08 2.79
C THR A 421 12.72 35.84 4.12
N THR A 422 13.27 37.05 4.10
CA THR A 422 13.19 37.96 5.25
C THR A 422 11.74 38.22 5.68
N LEU A 423 10.82 38.38 4.73
CA LEU A 423 9.40 38.57 5.02
C LEU A 423 8.81 37.31 5.69
N THR A 424 9.14 36.12 5.19
CA THR A 424 8.72 34.84 5.77
C THR A 424 9.22 34.72 7.21
N GLY A 425 10.51 34.99 7.44
CA GLY A 425 11.12 34.99 8.77
C GLY A 425 10.46 35.97 9.73
N SER A 426 10.21 37.20 9.28
CA SER A 426 9.49 38.25 10.04
C SER A 426 8.09 37.79 10.46
N ARG A 427 7.29 37.26 9.51
CA ARG A 427 5.93 36.76 9.78
C ARG A 427 5.92 35.57 10.75
N MET A 428 6.88 34.66 10.60
CA MET A 428 7.02 33.49 11.47
C MET A 428 7.48 33.87 12.88
N ALA A 429 8.37 34.86 13.01
CA ALA A 429 8.81 35.40 14.29
C ALA A 429 7.76 36.30 14.98
N GLY A 430 6.59 36.51 14.37
CA GLY A 430 5.50 37.30 14.95
C GLY A 430 5.56 38.81 14.69
N TYR A 431 6.48 39.27 13.84
CA TYR A 431 6.62 40.68 13.46
C TYR A 431 5.69 41.09 12.29
N GLY A 432 5.01 40.12 11.67
CA GLY A 432 4.17 40.37 10.51
C GLY A 432 5.00 40.93 9.35
N ASP A 433 4.51 42.01 8.74
CA ASP A 433 5.16 42.65 7.59
C ASP A 433 6.20 43.72 8.01
N ASP A 434 6.45 43.92 9.31
CA ASP A 434 7.44 44.88 9.85
C ASP A 434 8.88 44.32 9.79
N ILE A 435 9.40 44.22 8.57
CA ILE A 435 10.74 43.69 8.28
C ILE A 435 11.84 44.53 8.95
N ASP A 436 11.68 45.86 8.99
CA ASP A 436 12.70 46.76 9.53
C ASP A 436 12.87 46.56 11.03
N ARG A 437 11.77 46.39 11.77
CA ARG A 437 11.83 46.07 13.20
C ARG A 437 12.48 44.71 13.43
N PHE A 438 12.09 43.69 12.67
CA PHE A 438 12.70 42.36 12.75
C PHE A 438 14.21 42.41 12.55
N GLN A 439 14.70 43.16 11.54
CA GLN A 439 16.13 43.31 11.25
C GLN A 439 16.90 44.10 12.30
N ARG A 440 16.32 45.19 12.83
CA ARG A 440 16.94 45.95 13.92
C ARG A 440 17.10 45.08 15.16
N GLU A 441 16.03 44.39 15.56
CA GLU A 441 16.04 43.56 16.76
C GLU A 441 16.93 42.32 16.60
N LEU A 442 17.06 41.75 15.39
CA LEU A 442 18.08 40.75 15.07
C LEU A 442 19.51 41.28 15.24
N SER A 443 19.76 42.51 14.78
CA SER A 443 21.09 43.14 14.89
C SER A 443 21.44 43.42 16.34
N GLU A 444 20.47 43.92 17.12
CA GLU A 444 20.61 44.13 18.57
C GLU A 444 20.87 42.81 19.31
N ASP A 445 20.11 41.74 18.98
CA ASP A 445 20.31 40.41 19.56
C ASP A 445 21.73 39.89 19.32
N ARG A 446 22.26 40.03 18.10
CA ARG A 446 23.65 39.64 17.81
C ARG A 446 24.69 40.45 18.58
N MET A 447 24.49 41.77 18.69
CA MET A 447 25.41 42.62 19.47
C MET A 447 25.41 42.21 20.95
N LYS A 448 24.24 41.97 21.53
CA LYS A 448 24.10 41.49 22.92
C LYS A 448 24.82 40.17 23.14
N ARG A 449 24.61 39.20 22.25
CA ARG A 449 25.27 37.89 22.33
C ARG A 449 26.78 37.99 22.18
N ALA A 450 27.27 38.87 21.31
CA ALA A 450 28.71 39.12 21.18
C ALA A 450 29.34 39.70 22.46
N LEU A 451 28.53 40.33 23.32
CA LEU A 451 28.92 40.84 24.64
C LEU A 451 28.69 39.82 25.77
N GLY A 452 28.22 38.61 25.46
CA GLY A 452 27.95 37.55 26.46
C GLY A 452 26.59 37.67 27.15
N GLU A 453 25.68 38.48 26.64
CA GLU A 453 24.30 38.57 27.15
C GLU A 453 23.40 37.46 26.57
N ASP A 454 22.25 37.23 27.22
CA ASP A 454 21.27 36.22 26.81
C ASP A 454 20.66 36.51 25.43
N ALA A 455 20.44 35.43 24.67
CA ALA A 455 19.73 35.49 23.40
C ALA A 455 18.26 35.90 23.60
N ARG A 456 17.71 36.58 22.60
CA ARG A 456 16.28 36.90 22.55
C ARG A 456 15.48 35.70 22.08
N TYR A 457 14.43 35.34 22.82
CA TYR A 457 13.56 34.20 22.52
C TYR A 457 12.19 34.63 22.00
N ILE A 458 11.62 33.83 21.10
CA ILE A 458 10.34 34.00 20.43
C ILE A 458 9.53 32.69 20.56
N PRO A 459 8.25 32.74 20.98
CA PRO A 459 7.38 31.57 21.00
C PRO A 459 7.20 30.96 19.61
N PHE A 460 7.41 29.64 19.50
CA PHE A 460 7.19 28.90 18.26
C PHE A 460 5.70 28.60 18.01
N VAL A 461 4.91 28.42 19.06
CA VAL A 461 3.47 28.16 18.98
C VAL A 461 2.71 29.48 19.20
N LYS A 462 1.96 29.93 18.19
CA LYS A 462 1.04 31.08 18.35
C LYS A 462 -0.14 30.65 19.23
N ALA A 463 -0.40 31.41 20.30
CA ALA A 463 -1.64 31.26 21.04
C ALA A 463 -2.82 31.67 20.14
N VAL A 464 -3.86 30.82 20.13
CA VAL A 464 -5.16 30.93 19.43
C VAL A 464 -5.24 30.27 18.04
N GLY A 465 -5.90 29.11 17.97
CA GLY A 465 -6.49 28.55 16.73
C GLY A 465 -5.97 27.18 16.27
N ASP A 466 -4.87 26.67 16.83
CA ASP A 466 -4.22 25.44 16.35
C ASP A 466 -4.59 24.24 17.24
N ASP A 467 -5.85 23.80 17.13
CA ASP A 467 -6.48 22.80 18.01
C ASP A 467 -5.73 21.45 18.02
N VAL A 468 -5.03 21.10 16.93
CA VAL A 468 -4.26 19.85 16.81
C VAL A 468 -2.95 19.93 17.60
N LYS A 469 -2.18 21.01 17.46
CA LYS A 469 -0.91 21.18 18.20
C LYS A 469 -1.16 21.35 19.69
N ALA A 470 -2.23 22.05 20.07
CA ALA A 470 -2.61 22.20 21.47
C ALA A 470 -3.04 20.86 22.10
N LYS A 471 -3.89 20.08 21.41
CA LYS A 471 -4.27 18.71 21.85
C LYS A 471 -3.05 17.79 21.94
N TYR A 472 -2.12 17.93 21.01
CA TYR A 472 -0.92 17.11 20.99
C TYR A 472 0.06 17.46 22.12
N ILE A 473 0.35 18.75 22.32
CA ILE A 473 1.16 19.21 23.47
C ILE A 473 0.51 18.79 24.79
N ALA A 474 -0.82 18.84 24.89
CA ALA A 474 -1.55 18.36 26.05
C ALA A 474 -1.50 16.83 26.25
N SER A 475 -1.15 16.07 25.20
CA SER A 475 -0.96 14.61 25.26
C SER A 475 0.47 14.18 25.55
N MET A 476 1.43 15.12 25.57
CA MET A 476 2.84 14.83 25.83
C MET A 476 3.08 14.38 27.26
N SER A 477 3.99 13.42 27.43
CA SER A 477 4.54 13.04 28.72
C SER A 477 5.44 14.13 29.31
N GLU A 478 5.64 14.10 30.63
CA GLU A 478 6.58 15.02 31.30
C GLU A 478 8.01 14.93 30.75
N LYS A 479 8.43 13.76 30.22
CA LYS A 479 9.74 13.58 29.59
C LYS A 479 9.86 14.40 28.31
N GLU A 480 8.83 14.35 27.47
CA GLU A 480 8.80 15.08 26.20
C GLU A 480 8.67 16.59 26.44
N LEU A 481 7.94 17.01 27.48
CA LEU A 481 7.82 18.42 27.87
C LEU A 481 9.11 18.99 28.47
N ARG A 482 9.94 18.20 29.16
CA ARG A 482 11.23 18.66 29.71
C ARG A 482 12.20 19.14 28.65
N ASN A 483 12.14 18.54 27.46
CA ASN A 483 13.03 18.87 26.35
C ASN A 483 12.40 19.87 25.36
N TYR A 484 11.17 20.34 25.62
CA TYR A 484 10.47 21.27 24.75
C TYR A 484 10.11 22.57 25.49
N SER A 485 10.83 23.65 25.17
CA SER A 485 10.59 24.97 25.80
C SER A 485 9.45 25.77 25.14
N GLY A 486 9.01 25.37 23.94
CA GLY A 486 8.12 26.17 23.09
C GLY A 486 8.73 27.50 22.61
N LEU A 487 10.02 27.73 22.86
CA LEU A 487 10.76 28.96 22.55
C LEU A 487 11.88 28.68 21.55
N LEU A 488 12.11 29.64 20.64
CA LEU A 488 13.21 29.66 19.70
C LEU A 488 13.94 31.00 19.77
N THR A 489 15.26 31.03 19.56
CA THR A 489 16.00 32.29 19.48
C THR A 489 15.53 33.10 18.27
N LEU A 490 15.54 34.43 18.36
CA LEU A 490 15.21 35.31 17.25
C LEU A 490 16.10 35.02 16.03
N GLN A 491 17.37 34.70 16.28
CA GLN A 491 18.35 34.28 15.30
C GLN A 491 17.92 33.05 14.46
N THR A 492 17.12 32.14 15.02
CA THR A 492 16.54 30.98 14.29
C THR A 492 15.69 31.40 13.09
N TYR A 493 15.04 32.57 13.16
CA TYR A 493 14.16 33.03 12.09
C TYR A 493 14.89 33.79 10.98
N GLN A 494 16.21 33.93 11.08
CA GLN A 494 16.98 34.66 10.08
C GLN A 494 17.08 33.87 8.76
N PRO A 495 16.67 34.45 7.62
CA PRO A 495 16.97 33.87 6.30
C PRO A 495 18.49 33.77 6.07
N ASN A 496 18.92 32.68 5.43
CA ASN A 496 20.28 32.54 4.91
C ASN A 496 20.23 31.87 3.51
N ALA A 497 21.37 31.86 2.82
CA ALA A 497 21.45 31.35 1.44
C ALA A 497 21.07 29.86 1.30
N LEU A 498 21.25 29.04 2.35
CA LEU A 498 20.85 27.63 2.36
C LEU A 498 19.35 27.42 2.63
N MET A 499 18.59 28.50 2.81
CA MET A 499 17.15 28.46 2.95
C MET A 499 16.41 28.71 1.63
N ASP A 500 17.15 28.71 0.52
CA ASP A 500 16.61 28.56 -0.82
C ASP A 500 17.34 27.42 -1.52
N VAL A 501 16.76 26.22 -1.50
CA VAL A 501 17.38 25.02 -2.08
C VAL A 501 17.02 24.80 -3.56
N ARG A 502 16.14 25.62 -4.14
CA ARG A 502 15.72 25.51 -5.55
C ARG A 502 16.90 25.41 -6.54
N PRO A 503 17.98 26.20 -6.38
CA PRO A 503 19.14 26.10 -7.28
C PRO A 503 19.87 24.75 -7.20
N LEU A 504 19.70 24.00 -6.11
CA LEU A 504 20.41 22.74 -5.86
C LEU A 504 19.63 21.50 -6.29
N VAL A 505 18.30 21.58 -6.36
CA VAL A 505 17.44 20.39 -6.59
C VAL A 505 17.77 19.67 -7.90
N GLY A 506 18.14 20.41 -8.95
CA GLY A 506 18.53 19.83 -10.24
C GLY A 506 19.82 19.01 -10.22
N LEU A 507 20.62 19.09 -9.15
CA LEU A 507 21.89 18.36 -8.98
C LEU A 507 21.72 17.00 -8.28
N ILE A 508 20.52 16.72 -7.74
CA ILE A 508 20.18 15.46 -7.08
C ILE A 508 20.20 14.28 -8.07
N ALA A 509 19.77 14.51 -9.31
CA ALA A 509 19.78 13.47 -10.35
C ALA A 509 21.20 12.89 -10.54
N PRO A 510 21.32 11.56 -10.77
CA PRO A 510 20.24 10.61 -11.10
C PRO A 510 19.54 9.95 -9.89
N THR A 511 19.74 10.43 -8.66
CA THR A 511 19.13 9.82 -7.46
C THR A 511 17.60 10.00 -7.45
N PRO A 512 16.80 8.92 -7.27
CA PRO A 512 15.35 9.01 -7.15
C PRO A 512 14.87 9.95 -6.04
N LEU A 513 13.96 10.86 -6.40
CA LEU A 513 13.36 11.84 -5.50
C LEU A 513 11.85 11.64 -5.35
N LEU A 514 11.39 11.38 -4.13
CA LEU A 514 9.97 11.40 -3.76
C LEU A 514 9.64 12.69 -3.01
N PHE A 515 8.76 13.50 -3.59
CA PHE A 515 8.17 14.69 -2.96
C PHE A 515 6.82 14.33 -2.38
N ILE A 516 6.57 14.62 -1.10
CA ILE A 516 5.28 14.42 -0.45
C ILE A 516 4.74 15.77 -0.01
N LEU A 517 3.60 16.22 -0.54
CA LEU A 517 2.96 17.47 -0.17
C LEU A 517 1.60 17.19 0.47
N ALA A 518 1.30 17.81 1.62
CA ALA A 518 -0.06 17.81 2.17
C ALA A 518 -0.76 19.09 1.70
N GLU A 519 -2.01 18.97 1.26
CA GLU A 519 -2.74 20.09 0.64
C GLU A 519 -2.91 21.30 1.58
N GLU A 520 -3.07 21.04 2.88
CA GLU A 520 -3.21 22.09 3.91
C GLU A 520 -1.87 22.57 4.52
N ASP A 521 -0.74 21.92 4.20
CA ASP A 521 0.62 22.27 4.71
C ASP A 521 1.48 22.86 3.58
N PHE A 522 0.98 23.91 2.91
CA PHE A 522 1.66 24.58 1.78
C PHE A 522 2.74 25.55 2.25
N LEU A 523 3.96 25.41 1.70
CA LEU A 523 5.09 26.32 1.92
C LEU A 523 5.58 26.91 0.58
N PRO A 524 6.05 28.18 0.57
CA PRO A 524 6.55 28.81 -0.66
C PRO A 524 7.66 28.01 -1.36
N GLY A 525 7.59 27.93 -2.70
CA GLY A 525 8.61 27.32 -3.54
C GLY A 525 8.55 25.79 -3.68
N GLN A 526 7.62 25.10 -3.01
CA GLN A 526 7.50 23.62 -3.06
C GLN A 526 7.29 23.08 -4.47
N HIS A 527 6.34 23.63 -5.23
CA HIS A 527 6.08 23.22 -6.61
C HIS A 527 7.23 23.56 -7.55
N GLU A 528 7.78 24.77 -7.44
CA GLU A 528 8.92 25.21 -8.25
C GLU A 528 10.14 24.31 -8.04
N ALA A 529 10.45 23.93 -6.79
CA ALA A 529 11.52 22.99 -6.48
C ALA A 529 11.28 21.62 -7.13
N PHE A 530 10.06 21.10 -7.02
CA PHE A 530 9.71 19.83 -7.67
C PHE A 530 9.83 19.92 -9.19
N ASP A 531 9.39 21.02 -9.81
CA ASP A 531 9.46 21.24 -11.26
C ASP A 531 10.91 21.33 -11.75
N LEU A 532 11.78 21.98 -10.98
CA LEU A 532 13.22 22.07 -11.25
C LEU A 532 13.98 20.75 -11.06
N ALA A 533 13.44 19.81 -10.27
CA ALA A 533 14.04 18.49 -10.11
C ALA A 533 14.08 17.74 -11.44
N LYS A 534 15.16 16.98 -11.68
CA LYS A 534 15.30 16.11 -12.86
C LYS A 534 14.84 14.70 -12.52
N GLU A 535 14.47 13.92 -13.54
CA GLU A 535 14.07 12.52 -13.38
C GLU A 535 15.23 11.63 -12.85
N PRO A 536 14.94 10.57 -12.07
CA PRO A 536 13.61 10.10 -11.68
C PRO A 536 13.01 10.84 -10.47
N LYS A 537 11.79 11.39 -10.61
CA LYS A 537 11.07 12.08 -9.53
C LYS A 537 9.59 11.70 -9.46
N THR A 538 9.02 11.72 -8.25
CA THR A 538 7.61 11.42 -7.99
C THR A 538 7.02 12.44 -7.02
N LEU A 539 5.78 12.87 -7.25
CA LEU A 539 5.02 13.74 -6.34
C LEU A 539 3.81 12.99 -5.79
N VAL A 540 3.71 12.91 -4.46
CA VAL A 540 2.56 12.41 -3.71
C VAL A 540 1.86 13.59 -3.05
N LYS A 541 0.56 13.73 -3.27
CA LYS A 541 -0.27 14.72 -2.56
C LYS A 541 -1.20 14.00 -1.58
N VAL A 542 -1.14 14.34 -0.30
CA VAL A 542 -1.98 13.76 0.77
C VAL A 542 -3.12 14.73 1.09
N GLN A 543 -4.34 14.22 1.08
CA GLN A 543 -5.56 14.95 1.40
C GLN A 543 -6.13 14.41 2.72
N ASP A 544 -6.45 15.29 3.67
CA ASP A 544 -7.20 14.89 4.86
C ASP A 544 -8.65 14.57 4.47
N VAL A 545 -9.17 13.44 4.95
CA VAL A 545 -10.52 12.96 4.63
C VAL A 545 -11.38 13.06 5.87
N PRO A 546 -12.37 13.98 5.91
CA PRO A 546 -13.22 14.14 7.08
C PRO A 546 -13.94 12.83 7.44
N GLN A 547 -13.79 12.40 8.69
CA GLN A 547 -14.53 11.28 9.27
C GLN A 547 -15.83 11.82 9.88
N CYS A 548 -16.78 12.20 9.03
CA CYS A 548 -18.01 12.83 9.47
C CYS A 548 -19.28 12.29 8.81
N ASN A 549 -20.45 12.67 9.33
CA ASN A 549 -21.72 12.47 8.66
C ASN A 549 -21.71 13.17 7.27
N ILE A 550 -22.25 12.52 6.24
CA ILE A 550 -22.34 13.07 4.88
C ILE A 550 -23.05 14.43 4.85
N LEU A 551 -24.07 14.65 5.69
CA LEU A 551 -24.72 15.96 5.80
C LEU A 551 -23.80 17.01 6.43
N THR A 552 -22.96 16.65 7.39
CA THR A 552 -21.94 17.55 7.94
C THR A 552 -20.90 17.92 6.89
N TYR A 553 -20.50 17.00 6.03
CA TYR A 553 -19.56 17.26 4.93
C TYR A 553 -20.13 18.23 3.87
N LEU A 554 -21.40 18.05 3.51
CA LEU A 554 -22.10 18.86 2.50
C LEU A 554 -22.63 20.20 3.06
N PHE A 555 -23.03 20.22 4.33
CA PHE A 555 -23.57 21.37 5.05
C PHE A 555 -22.80 21.60 6.36
N PRO A 556 -21.54 22.08 6.30
CA PRO A 556 -20.74 22.30 7.49
C PRO A 556 -21.43 23.27 8.48
N PRO A 557 -21.39 22.99 9.80
CA PRO A 557 -21.95 23.89 10.80
C PRO A 557 -21.40 25.31 10.67
N GLY A 558 -22.28 26.31 10.73
CA GLY A 558 -21.91 27.73 10.61
C GLY A 558 -21.72 28.24 9.18
N SER A 559 -21.77 27.38 8.16
CA SER A 559 -21.69 27.80 6.76
C SER A 559 -23.02 28.37 6.23
N LYS A 560 -22.95 29.37 5.35
CA LYS A 560 -24.14 29.91 4.67
C LYS A 560 -24.54 28.95 3.55
N VAL A 561 -25.72 28.34 3.67
CA VAL A 561 -26.26 27.45 2.65
C VAL A 561 -26.80 28.26 1.47
N SER A 562 -26.39 27.90 0.25
CA SER A 562 -26.83 28.60 -0.96
C SER A 562 -28.34 28.48 -1.20
N LYS A 563 -28.91 29.55 -1.75
CA LYS A 563 -30.32 29.63 -2.18
C LYS A 563 -30.46 29.55 -3.70
N ASP A 564 -29.35 29.43 -4.42
CA ASP A 564 -29.37 29.34 -5.88
C ASP A 564 -29.78 27.93 -6.32
N PRO A 565 -30.53 27.79 -7.43
CA PRO A 565 -30.91 26.48 -7.96
C PRO A 565 -29.69 25.61 -8.27
N LEU A 566 -29.69 24.37 -7.78
CA LEU A 566 -28.61 23.41 -8.02
C LEU A 566 -29.11 22.17 -8.75
N TRP A 567 -30.15 21.51 -8.25
CA TRP A 567 -30.78 20.38 -8.95
C TRP A 567 -31.95 20.90 -9.75
N ILE A 568 -31.83 20.91 -11.08
CA ILE A 568 -32.76 21.56 -11.99
C ILE A 568 -33.35 20.49 -12.90
N ASP A 569 -34.67 20.43 -13.05
CA ASP A 569 -35.29 19.59 -14.07
C ASP A 569 -34.95 20.13 -15.47
N ALA A 570 -34.34 19.30 -16.32
CA ALA A 570 -33.93 19.70 -17.67
C ALA A 570 -35.12 20.01 -18.59
N LYS A 571 -36.31 19.46 -18.30
CA LYS A 571 -37.53 19.69 -19.08
C LYS A 571 -38.29 20.94 -18.63
N ASP A 572 -38.33 21.23 -17.34
CA ASP A 572 -38.94 22.42 -16.75
C ASP A 572 -38.03 23.02 -15.68
N THR A 573 -37.21 24.01 -16.06
CA THR A 573 -36.24 24.62 -15.15
C THR A 573 -36.88 25.39 -13.98
N SER A 574 -38.18 25.70 -14.05
CA SER A 574 -38.92 26.27 -12.92
C SER A 574 -39.09 25.26 -11.78
N ASN A 575 -38.99 23.97 -12.10
CA ASN A 575 -38.92 22.87 -11.16
C ASN A 575 -37.45 22.61 -10.78
N SER A 576 -37.01 23.24 -9.70
CA SER A 576 -35.63 23.10 -9.21
C SER A 576 -35.55 23.15 -7.68
N LEU A 577 -34.42 22.67 -7.15
CA LEU A 577 -34.08 22.73 -5.73
C LEU A 577 -32.72 23.42 -5.55
N SER A 578 -32.72 24.44 -4.69
CA SER A 578 -31.50 24.98 -4.10
C SER A 578 -31.00 24.10 -2.95
N PRO A 579 -29.72 24.20 -2.55
CA PRO A 579 -29.19 23.53 -1.36
C PRO A 579 -29.98 23.84 -0.08
N ALA A 580 -30.46 25.08 0.09
CA ALA A 580 -31.29 25.44 1.24
C ALA A 580 -32.66 24.73 1.23
N GLN A 581 -33.32 24.64 0.08
CA GLN A 581 -34.59 23.90 -0.06
C GLN A 581 -34.38 22.40 0.13
N MET A 582 -33.30 21.85 -0.42
CA MET A 582 -32.88 20.45 -0.25
C MET A 582 -32.68 20.12 1.23
N LEU A 583 -31.91 20.93 1.96
CA LEU A 583 -31.66 20.74 3.39
C LEU A 583 -32.96 20.73 4.21
N LEU A 584 -33.86 21.68 3.95
CA LEU A 584 -35.16 21.71 4.61
C LEU A 584 -36.00 20.47 4.28
N LEU A 585 -36.03 20.01 3.02
CA LEU A 585 -36.73 18.80 2.63
C LEU A 585 -36.14 17.56 3.30
N ILE A 586 -34.81 17.48 3.42
CA ILE A 586 -34.12 16.40 4.13
C ILE A 586 -34.58 16.32 5.58
N GLN A 587 -34.58 17.45 6.30
CA GLN A 587 -35.03 17.51 7.70
C GLN A 587 -36.50 17.11 7.84
N ARG A 588 -37.36 17.60 6.95
CA ARG A 588 -38.80 17.30 6.94
C ARG A 588 -39.08 15.83 6.64
N PHE A 589 -38.32 15.25 5.71
CA PHE A 589 -38.47 13.85 5.34
C PHE A 589 -37.95 12.94 6.45
N ALA A 590 -36.80 13.25 7.05
CA ALA A 590 -36.25 12.49 8.17
C ALA A 590 -37.17 12.49 9.39
N LEU A 591 -37.68 13.65 9.82
CA LEU A 591 -38.68 13.74 10.89
C LEU A 591 -39.98 13.02 10.52
N GLY A 592 -40.36 13.04 9.24
CA GLY A 592 -41.47 12.26 8.70
C GLY A 592 -41.31 10.76 8.90
N LEU A 593 -40.12 10.24 8.58
CA LEU A 593 -39.78 8.83 8.81
C LEU A 593 -39.81 8.48 10.31
N ASP A 594 -39.35 9.39 11.19
CA ASP A 594 -39.45 9.23 12.64
C ASP A 594 -40.93 9.09 13.08
N LYS A 595 -41.81 9.97 12.56
CA LYS A 595 -43.26 9.93 12.84
C LYS A 595 -43.96 8.69 12.29
N LEU A 596 -43.46 8.12 11.20
CA LEU A 596 -43.90 6.83 10.67
C LEU A 596 -43.38 5.63 11.46
N GLY A 597 -42.56 5.85 12.50
CA GLY A 597 -41.98 4.81 13.33
C GLY A 597 -40.92 3.98 12.61
N ILE A 598 -40.31 4.51 11.54
CA ILE A 598 -39.19 3.86 10.85
C ILE A 598 -37.96 4.03 11.74
N LYS A 599 -37.29 2.94 12.09
CA LYS A 599 -36.12 3.03 12.97
C LYS A 599 -34.87 3.39 12.17
N GLU A 600 -33.82 3.78 12.88
CA GLU A 600 -32.48 3.79 12.31
C GLU A 600 -32.09 2.37 11.88
N LYS A 601 -31.13 2.26 10.97
CA LYS A 601 -30.68 0.98 10.41
C LYS A 601 -31.77 0.20 9.66
N GLU A 602 -32.77 0.91 9.16
CA GLU A 602 -33.81 0.39 8.28
C GLU A 602 -33.68 1.00 6.87
N ALA A 603 -34.12 0.27 5.85
CA ALA A 603 -33.92 0.64 4.46
C ALA A 603 -35.10 1.44 3.88
N ILE A 604 -34.76 2.56 3.24
CA ILE A 604 -35.64 3.37 2.39
C ILE A 604 -35.30 3.05 0.95
N MET A 605 -36.22 2.36 0.27
CA MET A 605 -36.03 1.89 -1.10
C MET A 605 -36.67 2.86 -2.09
N VAL A 606 -35.94 3.26 -3.12
CA VAL A 606 -36.49 4.02 -4.26
C VAL A 606 -36.56 3.14 -5.51
N PHE A 607 -37.72 3.13 -6.16
CA PHE A 607 -37.98 2.46 -7.44
C PHE A 607 -38.55 3.49 -8.42
N THR A 608 -37.66 4.23 -9.07
CA THR A 608 -37.98 5.44 -9.83
C THR A 608 -36.98 5.71 -10.96
N PRO A 609 -37.41 6.32 -12.10
CA PRO A 609 -36.51 7.02 -13.00
C PRO A 609 -35.87 8.25 -12.32
N ASN A 610 -35.03 8.98 -13.05
CA ASN A 610 -34.38 10.17 -12.52
C ASN A 610 -35.37 11.33 -12.32
N HIS A 611 -35.28 12.04 -11.20
CA HIS A 611 -35.92 13.35 -10.99
C HIS A 611 -35.28 14.07 -9.79
N ILE A 612 -35.60 15.36 -9.64
CA ILE A 612 -34.94 16.27 -8.67
C ILE A 612 -35.14 15.90 -7.19
N PHE A 613 -36.06 15.00 -6.85
CA PHE A 613 -36.32 14.58 -5.47
C PHE A 613 -35.57 13.31 -5.06
N VAL A 614 -34.97 12.55 -5.99
CA VAL A 614 -34.12 11.40 -5.64
C VAL A 614 -32.95 11.80 -4.70
N PRO A 615 -32.25 12.94 -4.92
CA PRO A 615 -31.25 13.43 -3.97
C PRO A 615 -31.80 13.70 -2.55
N VAL A 616 -33.06 14.13 -2.42
CA VAL A 616 -33.72 14.31 -1.11
C VAL A 616 -33.82 12.97 -0.39
N ALA A 617 -34.37 11.94 -1.06
CA ALA A 617 -34.54 10.61 -0.46
C ALA A 617 -33.18 9.99 -0.08
N TYR A 618 -32.17 10.15 -0.94
CA TYR A 618 -30.79 9.70 -0.70
C TYR A 618 -30.18 10.35 0.54
N LEU A 619 -30.16 11.69 0.59
CA LEU A 619 -29.52 12.42 1.69
C LEU A 619 -30.32 12.33 2.99
N ALA A 620 -31.65 12.24 2.93
CA ALA A 620 -32.49 12.10 4.11
C ALA A 620 -32.38 10.72 4.75
N ALA A 621 -32.37 9.65 3.96
CA ALA A 621 -32.14 8.30 4.49
C ALA A 621 -30.73 8.22 5.11
N ALA A 622 -29.69 8.53 4.33
CA ALA A 622 -28.31 8.48 4.80
C ALA A 622 -28.09 9.36 6.04
N GLY A 623 -28.44 10.65 5.97
CA GLY A 623 -28.22 11.62 7.05
C GLY A 623 -28.97 11.32 8.35
N SER A 624 -30.05 10.53 8.28
CA SER A 624 -30.84 10.09 9.44
C SER A 624 -30.50 8.68 9.93
N ARG A 625 -29.30 8.16 9.59
CA ARG A 625 -28.80 6.82 9.98
C ARG A 625 -29.70 5.67 9.50
N ARG A 626 -30.40 5.88 8.39
CA ARG A 626 -31.15 4.85 7.65
C ARG A 626 -30.42 4.52 6.36
N TYR A 627 -30.76 3.41 5.74
CA TYR A 627 -30.10 3.00 4.50
C TYR A 627 -30.86 3.53 3.31
N PHE A 628 -30.21 4.29 2.45
CA PHE A 628 -30.72 4.48 1.09
C PHE A 628 -30.43 3.22 0.26
N THR A 629 -31.42 2.75 -0.51
CA THR A 629 -31.19 1.77 -1.57
C THR A 629 -32.03 2.10 -2.80
N GLY A 630 -31.43 1.99 -3.99
CA GLY A 630 -32.10 2.22 -5.25
C GLY A 630 -32.29 0.94 -6.05
N ALA A 631 -33.45 0.79 -6.70
CA ALA A 631 -33.71 -0.27 -7.67
C ALA A 631 -33.73 0.27 -9.09
N ASN A 632 -33.28 -0.55 -10.03
CA ASN A 632 -33.32 -0.23 -11.44
C ASN A 632 -34.78 -0.17 -11.91
N PRO A 633 -35.27 0.96 -12.47
CA PRO A 633 -36.66 1.10 -12.93
C PRO A 633 -37.03 0.14 -14.07
N ALA A 634 -36.06 -0.50 -14.72
CA ALA A 634 -36.29 -1.52 -15.74
C ALA A 634 -36.49 -2.94 -15.18
N TYR A 635 -36.36 -3.14 -13.86
CA TYR A 635 -36.56 -4.46 -13.25
C TYR A 635 -38.01 -4.94 -13.32
N THR A 636 -38.15 -6.26 -13.45
CA THR A 636 -39.41 -6.97 -13.30
C THR A 636 -39.88 -6.98 -11.84
N ALA A 637 -41.17 -7.26 -11.61
CA ALA A 637 -41.73 -7.33 -10.26
C ALA A 637 -40.98 -8.33 -9.35
N SER A 638 -40.51 -9.46 -9.90
CA SER A 638 -39.80 -10.48 -9.11
C SER A 638 -38.36 -10.05 -8.76
N GLU A 639 -37.67 -9.32 -9.63
CA GLU A 639 -36.35 -8.76 -9.34
C GLU A 639 -36.43 -7.68 -8.26
N VAL A 640 -37.43 -6.80 -8.35
CA VAL A 640 -37.69 -5.78 -7.31
C VAL A 640 -38.09 -6.44 -5.98
N ALA A 641 -38.95 -7.47 -6.02
CA ALA A 641 -39.36 -8.20 -4.82
C ALA A 641 -38.20 -8.93 -4.14
N TYR A 642 -37.25 -9.46 -4.91
CA TYR A 642 -36.02 -10.05 -4.38
C TYR A 642 -35.22 -9.01 -3.58
N GLN A 643 -34.97 -7.83 -4.17
CA GLN A 643 -34.24 -6.75 -3.49
C GLN A 643 -34.97 -6.25 -2.24
N MET A 644 -36.29 -6.07 -2.31
CA MET A 644 -37.15 -5.68 -1.16
C MET A 644 -37.00 -6.65 0.01
N LYS A 645 -36.98 -7.96 -0.25
CA LYS A 645 -36.83 -9.01 0.78
C LYS A 645 -35.42 -9.03 1.36
N ASP A 646 -34.40 -9.01 0.50
CA ASP A 646 -33.00 -9.11 0.92
C ASP A 646 -32.58 -7.96 1.85
N ILE A 647 -33.06 -6.75 1.54
CA ILE A 647 -32.76 -5.53 2.30
C ILE A 647 -33.73 -5.30 3.47
N ASN A 648 -34.80 -6.08 3.58
CA ASN A 648 -35.92 -5.84 4.49
C ASN A 648 -36.42 -4.38 4.39
N ALA A 649 -36.89 -3.98 3.21
CA ALA A 649 -37.29 -2.60 2.94
C ALA A 649 -38.44 -2.13 3.87
N SER A 650 -38.21 -1.06 4.63
CA SER A 650 -39.19 -0.51 5.57
C SER A 650 -40.14 0.49 4.92
N VAL A 651 -39.65 1.24 3.93
CA VAL A 651 -40.44 2.17 3.10
C VAL A 651 -40.03 1.99 1.65
N VAL A 652 -41.01 1.97 0.74
CA VAL A 652 -40.76 1.91 -0.70
C VAL A 652 -41.42 3.11 -1.39
N LEU A 653 -40.58 3.89 -2.05
CA LEU A 653 -40.95 5.05 -2.86
C LEU A 653 -41.01 4.62 -4.32
N ILE A 654 -42.21 4.59 -4.91
CA ILE A 654 -42.49 4.03 -6.24
C ILE A 654 -42.94 5.15 -7.17
N HIS A 655 -42.27 5.32 -8.30
CA HIS A 655 -42.69 6.29 -9.31
C HIS A 655 -44.07 5.96 -9.89
N ASP A 656 -44.83 7.00 -10.26
CA ASP A 656 -46.21 6.85 -10.76
C ASP A 656 -46.30 5.95 -12.00
N THR A 657 -45.33 6.03 -12.92
CA THR A 657 -45.22 5.16 -14.10
C THR A 657 -44.85 3.71 -13.79
N LEU A 658 -44.50 3.38 -12.55
CA LEU A 658 -44.02 2.05 -12.13
C LEU A 658 -44.92 1.40 -11.07
N LEU A 659 -46.08 1.99 -10.76
CA LEU A 659 -46.95 1.55 -9.67
C LEU A 659 -47.41 0.10 -9.79
N GLU A 660 -47.80 -0.35 -10.99
CA GLU A 660 -48.25 -1.73 -11.19
C GLU A 660 -47.15 -2.75 -10.82
N THR A 661 -45.95 -2.55 -11.37
CA THR A 661 -44.77 -3.39 -11.10
C THR A 661 -44.37 -3.32 -9.63
N GLY A 662 -44.32 -2.11 -9.06
CA GLY A 662 -43.92 -1.88 -7.66
C GLY A 662 -44.90 -2.48 -6.65
N ILE A 663 -46.21 -2.34 -6.87
CA ILE A 663 -47.25 -2.93 -6.00
C ILE A 663 -47.22 -4.45 -6.10
N ALA A 664 -47.05 -5.00 -7.32
CA ALA A 664 -46.91 -6.44 -7.50
C ALA A 664 -45.66 -6.98 -6.78
N ALA A 665 -44.53 -6.27 -6.84
CA ALA A 665 -43.30 -6.61 -6.14
C ALA A 665 -43.48 -6.55 -4.61
N ALA A 666 -44.09 -5.49 -4.10
CA ALA A 666 -44.36 -5.31 -2.66
C ALA A 666 -45.26 -6.43 -2.11
N LYS A 667 -46.29 -6.83 -2.87
CA LYS A 667 -47.15 -7.97 -2.53
C LYS A 667 -46.35 -9.28 -2.46
N GLN A 668 -45.44 -9.53 -3.41
CA GLN A 668 -44.55 -10.70 -3.38
C GLN A 668 -43.55 -10.65 -2.22
N ALA A 669 -43.13 -9.44 -1.81
CA ALA A 669 -42.22 -9.17 -0.69
C ALA A 669 -42.89 -9.20 0.69
N GLY A 670 -44.23 -9.11 0.75
CA GLY A 670 -44.97 -9.01 2.01
C GLY A 670 -44.95 -7.61 2.63
N ILE A 671 -44.66 -6.57 1.85
CA ILE A 671 -44.64 -5.18 2.32
C ILE A 671 -46.08 -4.62 2.25
N PRO A 672 -46.63 -4.09 3.36
CA PRO A 672 -47.99 -3.57 3.37
C PRO A 672 -48.09 -2.22 2.62
N ASN A 673 -49.25 -1.95 2.02
CA ASN A 673 -49.52 -0.71 1.29
C ASN A 673 -49.26 0.57 2.13
N SER A 674 -49.40 0.51 3.46
CA SER A 674 -49.09 1.63 4.37
C SER A 674 -47.61 2.03 4.40
N ARG A 675 -46.72 1.23 3.80
CA ARG A 675 -45.29 1.50 3.64
C ARG A 675 -44.90 1.84 2.19
N LEU A 676 -45.87 1.91 1.29
CA LEU A 676 -45.66 2.23 -0.13
C LEU A 676 -46.17 3.65 -0.40
N PHE A 677 -45.36 4.45 -1.08
CA PHE A 677 -45.71 5.84 -1.42
C PHE A 677 -45.39 6.13 -2.87
N ILE A 678 -46.24 6.94 -3.50
CA ILE A 678 -46.04 7.43 -4.87
C ILE A 678 -44.93 8.48 -4.83
N PHE A 679 -43.86 8.26 -5.58
CA PHE A 679 -42.67 9.10 -5.60
C PHE A 679 -42.45 9.69 -6.99
N SER A 680 -43.11 10.81 -7.24
CA SER A 680 -43.06 11.55 -8.50
C SER A 680 -42.84 13.03 -8.24
N ASP A 681 -42.21 13.70 -9.19
CA ASP A 681 -42.06 15.15 -9.24
C ASP A 681 -43.27 15.87 -9.85
N SER A 682 -44.24 15.13 -10.41
CA SER A 682 -45.51 15.69 -10.90
C SER A 682 -46.30 16.38 -9.79
N LYS A 683 -46.81 17.57 -10.09
CA LYS A 683 -47.63 18.40 -9.19
C LYS A 683 -49.13 18.09 -9.30
N ASP A 684 -49.53 17.41 -10.38
CA ASP A 684 -50.94 17.20 -10.75
C ASP A 684 -51.44 15.79 -10.38
N LEU A 685 -50.65 15.00 -9.64
CA LEU A 685 -51.06 13.67 -9.21
C LEU A 685 -52.13 13.75 -8.09
N PRO A 686 -53.18 12.90 -8.14
CA PRO A 686 -54.11 12.77 -7.03
C PRO A 686 -53.39 12.37 -5.74
N SER A 687 -53.85 12.89 -4.61
CA SER A 687 -53.26 12.62 -3.28
C SER A 687 -53.25 11.13 -2.91
N VAL A 688 -54.12 10.34 -3.53
CA VAL A 688 -54.15 8.88 -3.44
C VAL A 688 -54.36 8.28 -4.83
N THR A 689 -53.46 7.40 -5.27
CA THR A 689 -53.59 6.64 -6.53
C THR A 689 -53.29 5.16 -6.25
N TYR A 690 -54.12 4.24 -6.76
CA TYR A 690 -54.04 2.80 -6.42
C TYR A 690 -54.03 2.49 -4.90
N GLY A 691 -54.63 3.36 -4.08
CA GLY A 691 -54.64 3.23 -2.62
C GLY A 691 -53.31 3.59 -1.93
N LEU A 692 -52.34 4.12 -2.67
CA LEU A 692 -51.06 4.62 -2.14
C LEU A 692 -51.10 6.14 -2.02
N GLN A 693 -50.47 6.67 -0.96
CA GLN A 693 -50.36 8.10 -0.73
C GLN A 693 -49.17 8.70 -1.49
N ASP A 694 -49.25 9.99 -1.82
CA ASP A 694 -48.10 10.76 -2.28
C ASP A 694 -47.00 10.80 -1.20
N TRP A 695 -45.73 10.65 -1.58
CA TRP A 695 -44.59 10.68 -0.65
C TRP A 695 -44.50 11.98 0.16
N ARG A 696 -45.05 13.10 -0.34
CA ARG A 696 -45.09 14.36 0.39
C ARG A 696 -45.96 14.27 1.65
N SER A 697 -46.81 13.25 1.79
CA SER A 697 -47.52 12.97 3.05
C SER A 697 -46.58 12.57 4.19
N ILE A 698 -45.37 12.09 3.87
CA ILE A 698 -44.32 11.80 4.85
C ILE A 698 -43.74 13.10 5.41
N LEU A 699 -43.68 14.18 4.62
CA LEU A 699 -42.98 15.40 5.02
C LEU A 699 -43.63 16.06 6.25
N ALA A 700 -42.84 16.20 7.32
CA ALA A 700 -43.25 16.97 8.48
C ALA A 700 -43.47 18.46 8.13
N ARG A 701 -44.10 19.23 9.02
CA ARG A 701 -44.27 20.67 8.79
C ARG A 701 -42.91 21.37 8.90
N PRO A 702 -42.63 22.42 8.10
CA PRO A 702 -41.34 23.12 8.13
C PRO A 702 -40.93 23.59 9.54
N GLU A 703 -41.88 24.07 10.34
CA GLU A 703 -41.64 24.61 11.67
C GLU A 703 -41.21 23.51 12.66
N GLU A 704 -41.73 22.29 12.49
CA GLU A 704 -41.36 21.13 13.31
C GLU A 704 -39.98 20.58 12.93
N ALA A 705 -39.66 20.60 11.63
CA ALA A 705 -38.42 20.07 11.10
C ALA A 705 -37.21 20.99 11.33
N ALA A 706 -37.45 22.29 11.60
CA ALA A 706 -36.39 23.26 11.84
C ALA A 706 -35.50 22.92 13.06
N SER A 707 -36.04 22.20 14.05
CA SER A 707 -35.30 21.73 15.23
C SER A 707 -34.66 20.36 15.03
N TRP A 708 -34.98 19.65 13.95
CA TRP A 708 -34.38 18.35 13.65
C TRP A 708 -32.91 18.51 13.27
N LYS A 709 -32.05 17.76 13.95
CA LYS A 709 -30.60 17.73 13.71
C LYS A 709 -30.20 16.29 13.45
N TRP A 710 -29.33 16.09 12.46
CA TRP A 710 -28.67 14.80 12.28
C TRP A 710 -27.63 14.59 13.39
N HIS A 711 -27.35 13.33 13.68
CA HIS A 711 -26.35 12.95 14.68
C HIS A 711 -24.94 13.32 14.20
N ASN A 712 -24.12 13.80 15.13
CA ASN A 712 -22.68 13.86 14.90
C ASN A 712 -22.16 12.43 14.83
N LEU A 713 -21.52 12.10 13.71
CA LEU A 713 -20.80 10.84 13.53
C LEU A 713 -19.35 11.26 13.37
N ASP A 714 -18.52 11.05 14.38
CA ASP A 714 -17.10 11.35 14.38
C ASP A 714 -16.28 10.06 14.53
N GLY A 715 -15.08 10.06 13.97
CA GLY A 715 -14.16 8.92 14.07
C GLY A 715 -14.76 7.62 13.56
N ASP A 716 -14.63 6.58 14.38
CA ASP A 716 -15.09 5.21 14.11
C ASP A 716 -16.59 5.13 13.78
N LEU A 717 -17.43 5.99 14.40
CA LEU A 717 -18.87 5.98 14.13
C LEU A 717 -19.19 6.32 12.67
N ALA A 718 -18.44 7.24 12.07
CA ALA A 718 -18.60 7.55 10.64
C ALA A 718 -18.08 6.43 9.73
N MET A 719 -17.07 5.68 10.19
CA MET A 719 -16.47 4.57 9.45
C MET A 719 -17.32 3.29 9.48
N GLU A 720 -18.12 3.09 10.52
CA GLU A 720 -18.94 1.87 10.70
C GLU A 720 -20.42 2.06 10.32
N THR A 721 -20.95 3.30 10.38
CA THR A 721 -22.36 3.56 10.10
C THR A 721 -22.64 3.53 8.60
N ILE A 722 -23.45 2.56 8.17
CA ILE A 722 -23.88 2.40 6.77
C ILE A 722 -24.85 3.53 6.39
N ALA A 723 -24.55 4.21 5.28
CA ALA A 723 -25.38 5.26 4.70
C ALA A 723 -26.18 4.74 3.50
N VAL A 724 -25.56 3.91 2.66
CA VAL A 724 -26.11 3.47 1.37
C VAL A 724 -25.86 1.98 1.18
N ILE A 725 -26.86 1.28 0.63
CA ILE A 725 -26.73 -0.10 0.17
C ILE A 725 -27.09 -0.16 -1.31
N ASN A 726 -26.06 -0.15 -2.16
CA ASN A 726 -26.21 -0.23 -3.61
C ASN A 726 -26.12 -1.68 -4.07
N PHE A 727 -27.07 -2.17 -4.86
CA PHE A 727 -27.02 -3.53 -5.38
C PHE A 727 -26.12 -3.60 -6.62
N SER A 728 -25.00 -4.31 -6.50
CA SER A 728 -24.11 -4.54 -7.63
C SER A 728 -24.65 -5.69 -8.48
N SER A 729 -24.86 -5.41 -9.78
CA SER A 729 -25.23 -6.43 -10.77
C SER A 729 -23.98 -7.19 -11.18
N GLY A 730 -23.67 -8.29 -10.49
CA GLY A 730 -22.66 -9.21 -10.97
C GLY A 730 -23.06 -9.73 -12.36
N THR A 731 -22.16 -9.73 -13.34
CA THR A 731 -22.45 -10.27 -14.70
C THR A 731 -22.73 -11.78 -14.76
N THR A 732 -22.78 -12.47 -13.61
CA THR A 732 -22.84 -13.93 -13.50
C THR A 732 -23.74 -14.47 -12.37
N GLY A 733 -24.36 -13.63 -11.53
CA GLY A 733 -25.14 -14.07 -10.36
C GLY A 733 -26.23 -13.08 -9.92
N LEU A 734 -26.98 -13.42 -8.85
CA LEU A 734 -27.98 -12.52 -8.27
C LEU A 734 -27.33 -11.21 -7.76
N PRO A 735 -28.01 -10.06 -7.83
CA PRO A 735 -27.49 -8.80 -7.32
C PRO A 735 -27.12 -8.89 -5.83
N LYS A 736 -25.99 -8.30 -5.44
CA LYS A 736 -25.51 -8.27 -4.06
C LYS A 736 -25.57 -6.86 -3.51
N GLY A 737 -26.12 -6.67 -2.32
CA GLY A 737 -26.12 -5.36 -1.65
C GLY A 737 -24.71 -5.00 -1.18
N VAL A 738 -24.17 -3.87 -1.61
CA VAL A 738 -22.86 -3.35 -1.19
C VAL A 738 -23.08 -2.29 -0.12
N ALA A 739 -22.64 -2.55 1.10
CA ALA A 739 -22.81 -1.62 2.23
C ALA A 739 -21.70 -0.57 2.24
N ILE A 740 -22.09 0.70 2.08
CA ILE A 740 -21.23 1.87 2.02
C ILE A 740 -21.49 2.76 3.24
N THR A 741 -20.43 3.13 3.95
CA THR A 741 -20.53 3.95 5.16
C THR A 741 -20.52 5.44 4.86
N HIS A 742 -20.83 6.26 5.86
CA HIS A 742 -20.72 7.72 5.75
C HIS A 742 -19.30 8.15 5.36
N HIS A 743 -18.28 7.62 6.04
CA HIS A 743 -16.89 7.93 5.71
C HIS A 743 -16.53 7.52 4.29
N ASN A 744 -16.99 6.36 3.81
CA ASN A 744 -16.73 5.94 2.42
C ASN A 744 -17.26 6.96 1.39
N LEU A 745 -18.46 7.50 1.59
CA LEU A 745 -19.05 8.52 0.71
C LEU A 745 -18.25 9.84 0.74
N VAL A 746 -17.84 10.28 1.93
CA VAL A 746 -17.04 11.50 2.12
C VAL A 746 -15.67 11.34 1.48
N ALA A 747 -15.01 10.21 1.74
CA ALA A 747 -13.72 9.84 1.16
C ALA A 747 -13.75 9.87 -0.37
N ASN A 748 -14.70 9.18 -0.98
CA ASN A 748 -14.75 9.11 -2.44
C ASN A 748 -15.11 10.45 -3.08
N SER A 749 -15.91 11.27 -2.40
CA SER A 749 -16.21 12.64 -2.85
C SER A 749 -14.97 13.54 -2.80
N ALA A 750 -14.25 13.54 -1.67
CA ALA A 750 -13.03 14.33 -1.51
C ALA A 750 -11.94 13.92 -2.50
N GLN A 751 -11.69 12.61 -2.62
CA GLN A 751 -10.73 12.04 -3.56
C GLN A 751 -11.03 12.42 -5.01
N ALA A 752 -12.28 12.29 -5.45
CA ALA A 752 -12.68 12.59 -6.82
C ALA A 752 -12.61 14.09 -7.14
N ILE A 753 -13.04 14.95 -6.20
CA ILE A 753 -12.88 16.41 -6.29
C ILE A 753 -11.39 16.75 -6.45
N PHE A 754 -10.55 16.20 -5.56
CA PHE A 754 -9.13 16.44 -5.61
C PHE A 754 -8.56 16.02 -6.95
N ALA A 755 -8.77 14.76 -7.37
CA ALA A 755 -8.24 14.26 -8.63
C ALA A 755 -8.65 15.12 -9.82
N GLN A 756 -9.89 15.59 -9.87
CA GLN A 756 -10.40 16.39 -10.97
C GLN A 756 -9.87 17.84 -10.99
N TYR A 757 -9.72 18.51 -9.84
CA TYR A 757 -9.51 19.97 -9.79
C TYR A 757 -8.16 20.43 -9.25
N HIS A 758 -7.37 19.59 -8.57
CA HIS A 758 -6.15 20.04 -7.87
C HIS A 758 -5.02 20.60 -8.75
N ALA A 759 -5.10 20.40 -10.08
CA ALA A 759 -4.09 20.83 -11.04
C ALA A 759 -4.63 21.87 -12.03
N ILE A 760 -5.81 22.45 -11.75
CA ILE A 760 -6.44 23.49 -12.57
C ILE A 760 -6.26 24.83 -11.85
N ASP A 761 -5.82 25.86 -12.56
CA ASP A 761 -5.81 27.24 -12.05
C ASP A 761 -7.26 27.71 -11.87
N THR A 762 -7.70 27.80 -10.61
CA THR A 762 -9.06 28.20 -10.22
C THR A 762 -9.20 29.70 -9.96
N SER A 763 -8.23 30.52 -10.39
CA SER A 763 -8.33 31.98 -10.31
C SER A 763 -9.70 32.46 -10.82
N PRO A 764 -10.45 33.26 -10.03
CA PRO A 764 -11.81 33.71 -10.38
C PRO A 764 -11.91 34.48 -11.71
N SER A 765 -10.80 34.92 -12.29
CA SER A 765 -10.77 35.77 -13.48
C SER A 765 -10.76 35.03 -14.82
N THR A 766 -10.60 33.70 -14.86
CA THR A 766 -10.38 32.95 -16.12
C THR A 766 -11.35 31.79 -16.42
N ALA A 767 -12.10 31.28 -15.44
CA ALA A 767 -12.96 30.10 -15.65
C ALA A 767 -14.46 30.45 -15.84
N SER A 768 -15.06 30.04 -16.97
CA SER A 768 -16.53 30.01 -17.09
C SER A 768 -17.14 29.02 -16.10
N PRO A 769 -18.26 29.35 -15.44
CA PRO A 769 -18.87 28.52 -14.41
C PRO A 769 -19.30 27.15 -14.95
N GLU A 770 -19.01 26.10 -14.20
CA GLU A 770 -19.37 24.72 -14.57
C GLU A 770 -20.87 24.48 -14.54
N ARG A 771 -21.35 23.66 -15.48
CA ARG A 771 -22.75 23.21 -15.58
C ARG A 771 -22.76 21.77 -16.06
N TRP A 772 -23.50 20.89 -15.38
CA TRP A 772 -23.53 19.46 -15.69
C TRP A 772 -24.92 18.99 -16.13
N LEU A 773 -24.95 17.92 -16.91
CA LEU A 773 -26.17 17.23 -17.32
C LEU A 773 -26.18 15.82 -16.74
N ALA A 774 -27.18 15.51 -15.91
CA ALA A 774 -27.35 14.22 -15.27
C ALA A 774 -28.43 13.39 -15.96
N PHE A 775 -27.99 12.47 -16.80
CA PHE A 775 -28.84 11.48 -17.49
C PHE A 775 -28.50 10.04 -17.11
N LEU A 776 -27.40 9.82 -16.37
CA LEU A 776 -27.07 8.52 -15.79
C LEU A 776 -28.00 8.21 -14.61
N PRO A 777 -28.28 6.93 -14.30
CA PRO A 777 -29.29 6.61 -13.29
C PRO A 777 -28.90 6.98 -11.85
N LEU A 778 -29.75 7.74 -11.16
CA LEU A 778 -29.55 8.20 -9.77
C LEU A 778 -29.66 7.08 -8.73
N TYR A 779 -30.24 5.93 -9.10
CA TYR A 779 -30.22 4.73 -8.25
C TYR A 779 -28.83 4.09 -8.17
N HIS A 780 -27.89 4.46 -9.05
CA HIS A 780 -26.55 3.87 -9.15
C HIS A 780 -25.47 4.80 -8.60
N ALA A 781 -24.44 4.21 -7.99
CA ALA A 781 -23.35 4.93 -7.32
C ALA A 781 -22.68 6.03 -8.15
N TYR A 782 -22.53 5.81 -9.46
CA TYR A 782 -21.88 6.79 -10.35
C TYR A 782 -22.61 8.14 -10.36
N SER A 783 -23.94 8.14 -10.54
CA SER A 783 -24.69 9.41 -10.51
C SER A 783 -24.87 9.92 -9.08
N GLN A 784 -24.94 9.04 -8.06
CA GLN A 784 -24.98 9.46 -6.66
C GLN A 784 -23.74 10.28 -6.27
N LEU A 785 -22.54 9.81 -6.64
CA LEU A 785 -21.29 10.51 -6.34
C LEU A 785 -21.27 11.90 -6.99
N PHE A 786 -21.45 11.99 -8.30
CA PHE A 786 -21.29 13.24 -9.03
C PHE A 786 -22.51 14.16 -8.88
N THR A 787 -23.72 13.68 -9.19
CA THR A 787 -24.93 14.51 -9.22
C THR A 787 -25.43 14.92 -7.84
N ILE A 788 -25.17 14.12 -6.79
CA ILE A 788 -25.65 14.42 -5.44
C ILE A 788 -24.53 14.99 -4.59
N ASN A 789 -23.49 14.20 -4.30
CA ASN A 789 -22.47 14.59 -3.32
C ASN A 789 -21.57 15.71 -3.85
N ILE A 790 -20.89 15.48 -4.98
CA ILE A 790 -19.89 16.41 -5.50
C ILE A 790 -20.55 17.69 -6.01
N ALA A 791 -21.65 17.60 -6.76
CA ALA A 791 -22.37 18.79 -7.23
C ALA A 791 -22.81 19.69 -6.06
N CYS A 792 -23.33 19.09 -4.97
CA CYS A 792 -23.67 19.84 -3.76
C CYS A 792 -22.41 20.44 -3.11
N LYS A 793 -21.31 19.69 -3.00
CA LYS A 793 -20.09 20.19 -2.36
C LYS A 793 -19.47 21.37 -3.11
N LEU A 794 -19.45 21.30 -4.44
CA LEU A 794 -18.86 22.31 -5.32
C LEU A 794 -19.84 23.41 -5.75
N GLN A 795 -21.11 23.30 -5.37
CA GLN A 795 -22.18 24.21 -5.80
C GLN A 795 -22.33 24.28 -7.33
N VAL A 796 -22.14 23.15 -8.02
CA VAL A 796 -22.26 23.07 -9.48
C VAL A 796 -23.71 22.78 -9.85
N PRO A 797 -24.37 23.63 -10.65
CA PRO A 797 -25.73 23.37 -11.14
C PRO A 797 -25.77 22.14 -12.06
N VAL A 798 -26.74 21.28 -11.82
CA VAL A 798 -26.96 20.02 -12.55
C VAL A 798 -28.38 19.96 -13.09
N TYR A 799 -28.48 19.77 -14.41
CA TYR A 799 -29.74 19.58 -15.12
C TYR A 799 -30.05 18.08 -15.19
N ILE A 800 -31.12 17.65 -14.54
CA ILE A 800 -31.51 16.25 -14.42
C ILE A 800 -32.47 15.89 -15.55
N MET A 801 -32.10 14.88 -16.34
CA MET A 801 -32.96 14.26 -17.34
C MET A 801 -33.62 13.02 -16.77
N SER A 802 -34.94 12.95 -16.84
CA SER A 802 -35.70 11.78 -16.37
C SER A 802 -35.47 10.52 -17.21
N LYS A 803 -35.29 10.72 -18.53
CA LYS A 803 -34.98 9.67 -19.50
C LYS A 803 -34.03 10.20 -20.56
N PHE A 804 -33.05 9.38 -20.93
CA PHE A 804 -32.15 9.70 -22.04
C PHE A 804 -32.85 9.54 -23.39
N THR A 805 -32.79 10.58 -24.21
CA THR A 805 -32.98 10.56 -25.66
C THR A 805 -31.90 11.43 -26.29
N LEU A 806 -31.39 11.06 -27.46
CA LEU A 806 -30.29 11.80 -28.09
C LEU A 806 -30.67 13.26 -28.37
N GLU A 807 -31.89 13.49 -28.87
CA GLU A 807 -32.39 14.82 -29.22
C GLU A 807 -32.49 15.74 -27.99
N SER A 808 -33.13 15.28 -26.91
CA SER A 808 -33.26 16.07 -25.69
C SER A 808 -31.93 16.26 -24.96
N PHE A 809 -31.02 15.28 -25.07
CA PHE A 809 -29.65 15.38 -24.54
C PHE A 809 -28.87 16.50 -25.24
N LEU A 810 -28.86 16.52 -26.58
CA LEU A 810 -28.18 17.54 -27.37
C LEU A 810 -28.81 18.93 -27.19
N ALA A 811 -30.15 19.00 -27.19
CA ALA A 811 -30.87 20.25 -26.93
C ALA A 811 -30.55 20.81 -25.54
N SER A 812 -30.44 19.96 -24.51
CA SER A 812 -30.06 20.39 -23.16
C SER A 812 -28.62 20.93 -23.11
N ILE A 813 -27.69 20.29 -23.82
CA ILE A 813 -26.31 20.78 -23.93
C ILE A 813 -26.28 22.20 -24.51
N GLU A 814 -26.95 22.40 -25.64
CA GLU A 814 -27.01 23.69 -26.33
C GLU A 814 -27.73 24.77 -25.50
N GLN A 815 -28.92 24.45 -24.97
CA GLN A 815 -29.78 25.37 -24.24
C GLN A 815 -29.13 25.84 -22.93
N PHE A 816 -28.59 24.91 -22.17
CA PHE A 816 -28.03 25.20 -20.84
C PHE A 816 -26.53 25.48 -20.87
N LYS A 817 -25.89 25.37 -22.05
CA LYS A 817 -24.44 25.49 -22.25
C LYS A 817 -23.68 24.63 -21.26
N ILE A 818 -24.02 23.34 -21.26
CA ILE A 818 -23.39 22.32 -20.41
C ILE A 818 -21.90 22.26 -20.70
N THR A 819 -21.08 22.23 -19.65
CA THR A 819 -19.62 22.28 -19.75
C THR A 819 -18.95 20.93 -19.58
N SER A 820 -19.55 20.07 -18.76
CA SER A 820 -18.93 18.81 -18.34
C SER A 820 -19.98 17.70 -18.29
N LEU A 821 -19.59 16.49 -18.72
CA LEU A 821 -20.46 15.31 -18.70
C LEU A 821 -19.81 14.16 -17.93
N GLN A 822 -20.61 13.45 -17.13
CA GLN A 822 -20.30 12.11 -16.68
C GLN A 822 -21.02 11.13 -17.59
N ALA A 823 -20.27 10.34 -18.35
CA ALA A 823 -20.80 9.54 -19.45
C ALA A 823 -20.34 8.08 -19.38
N VAL A 824 -20.94 7.28 -20.26
CA VAL A 824 -20.59 5.88 -20.48
C VAL A 824 -20.28 5.68 -21.97
N PRO A 825 -19.47 4.67 -22.36
CA PRO A 825 -19.00 4.50 -23.73
C PRO A 825 -20.09 4.52 -24.82
N PRO A 826 -21.30 3.95 -24.61
CA PRO A 826 -22.39 4.07 -25.60
C PRO A 826 -22.75 5.52 -25.99
N ILE A 827 -22.62 6.48 -25.07
CA ILE A 827 -22.88 7.90 -25.35
C ILE A 827 -21.83 8.43 -26.34
N LEU A 828 -20.56 8.10 -26.13
CA LEU A 828 -19.47 8.53 -26.99
C LEU A 828 -19.60 7.90 -28.39
N VAL A 829 -19.99 6.63 -28.49
CA VAL A 829 -20.28 5.97 -29.78
C VAL A 829 -21.40 6.72 -30.53
N MET A 830 -22.46 7.13 -29.83
CA MET A 830 -23.52 7.93 -30.45
C MET A 830 -23.01 9.29 -30.91
N MET A 831 -22.21 9.99 -30.10
CA MET A 831 -21.61 11.28 -30.48
C MET A 831 -20.65 11.18 -31.68
N ALA A 832 -19.95 10.06 -31.82
CA ALA A 832 -19.08 9.79 -32.96
C ALA A 832 -19.89 9.58 -34.25
N LYS A 833 -20.87 8.67 -34.20
CA LYS A 833 -21.51 8.09 -35.39
C LYS A 833 -22.80 8.77 -35.85
N ARG A 834 -23.48 9.57 -35.00
CA ARG A 834 -24.81 10.13 -35.31
C ARG A 834 -24.72 11.52 -35.92
N GLU A 835 -25.26 11.68 -37.13
CA GLU A 835 -25.24 12.96 -37.86
C GLU A 835 -26.08 14.05 -37.17
N GLU A 836 -27.09 13.66 -36.37
CA GLU A 836 -27.97 14.57 -35.66
C GLU A 836 -27.22 15.53 -34.72
N ILE A 837 -26.01 15.17 -34.28
CA ILE A 837 -25.17 16.03 -33.44
C ILE A 837 -24.79 17.34 -34.13
N SER A 838 -24.64 17.32 -35.46
CA SER A 838 -24.30 18.51 -36.25
C SER A 838 -25.39 19.59 -36.24
N LYS A 839 -26.60 19.26 -35.77
CA LYS A 839 -27.74 20.18 -35.69
C LYS A 839 -27.76 21.03 -34.42
N TYR A 840 -26.88 20.75 -33.46
CA TYR A 840 -26.86 21.41 -32.14
C TYR A 840 -25.48 22.00 -31.85
N ASP A 841 -25.44 23.17 -31.22
CA ASP A 841 -24.22 23.76 -30.70
C ASP A 841 -23.79 23.08 -29.39
N VAL A 842 -22.79 22.18 -29.49
CA VAL A 842 -22.16 21.50 -28.36
C VAL A 842 -20.82 22.12 -27.93
N SER A 843 -20.47 23.30 -28.46
CA SER A 843 -19.16 23.95 -28.21
C SER A 843 -18.92 24.37 -26.77
N SER A 844 -19.96 24.40 -25.93
CA SER A 844 -19.83 24.66 -24.50
C SER A 844 -19.16 23.50 -23.74
N LEU A 845 -19.18 22.29 -24.29
CA LEU A 845 -18.56 21.12 -23.69
C LEU A 845 -17.03 21.26 -23.71
N ARG A 846 -16.43 21.16 -22.52
CA ARG A 846 -14.98 21.20 -22.32
C ARG A 846 -14.43 19.85 -21.87
N TYR A 847 -15.27 19.04 -21.22
CA TYR A 847 -14.82 17.81 -20.57
C TYR A 847 -15.88 16.72 -20.53
N ILE A 848 -15.43 15.48 -20.74
CA ILE A 848 -16.24 14.28 -20.59
C ILE A 848 -15.44 13.28 -19.75
N LEU A 849 -15.95 12.96 -18.56
CA LEU A 849 -15.47 11.85 -17.75
C LEU A 849 -16.25 10.60 -18.16
N CYS A 850 -15.56 9.61 -18.73
CA CYS A 850 -16.16 8.35 -19.18
C CYS A 850 -15.74 7.19 -18.26
N GLY A 851 -16.69 6.36 -17.84
CA GLY A 851 -16.41 5.21 -16.99
C GLY A 851 -17.45 4.09 -17.11
N ALA A 852 -17.46 3.21 -16.09
CA ALA A 852 -18.36 2.05 -15.93
C ALA A 852 -18.22 0.89 -16.94
N ALA A 853 -17.67 1.12 -18.13
CA ALA A 853 -17.37 0.11 -19.14
C ALA A 853 -16.09 0.49 -19.93
N PRO A 854 -15.45 -0.48 -20.61
CA PRO A 854 -14.23 -0.22 -21.40
C PRO A 854 -14.44 0.84 -22.49
N LEU A 855 -13.47 1.73 -22.66
CA LEU A 855 -13.42 2.73 -23.72
C LEU A 855 -12.09 2.59 -24.49
N SER A 856 -12.17 2.44 -25.81
CA SER A 856 -10.97 2.43 -26.67
C SER A 856 -10.30 3.81 -26.73
N SER A 857 -8.96 3.84 -26.81
CA SER A 857 -8.20 5.07 -27.05
C SER A 857 -8.64 5.79 -28.32
N ASP A 858 -9.02 5.06 -29.37
CA ASP A 858 -9.38 5.66 -30.65
C ASP A 858 -10.68 6.45 -30.56
N LEU A 859 -11.74 5.87 -29.99
CA LEU A 859 -12.99 6.60 -29.74
C LEU A 859 -12.78 7.79 -28.78
N GLN A 860 -11.92 7.65 -27.76
CA GLN A 860 -11.57 8.74 -26.85
C GLN A 860 -10.92 9.91 -27.61
N ASN A 861 -9.94 9.62 -28.47
CA ASN A 861 -9.21 10.61 -29.25
C ASN A 861 -10.11 11.23 -30.33
N GLU A 862 -10.91 10.41 -31.04
CA GLU A 862 -11.88 10.86 -32.04
C GLU A 862 -12.83 11.90 -31.46
N ILE A 863 -13.44 11.63 -30.31
CA ILE A 863 -14.37 12.57 -29.67
C ILE A 863 -13.64 13.81 -29.15
N SER A 864 -12.46 13.64 -28.55
CA SER A 864 -11.66 14.77 -28.05
C SER A 864 -11.31 15.74 -29.17
N ASP A 865 -10.86 15.23 -30.32
CA ASP A 865 -10.43 16.04 -31.45
C ASP A 865 -11.63 16.60 -32.24
N LYS A 866 -12.70 15.81 -32.45
CA LYS A 866 -13.92 16.23 -33.16
C LYS A 866 -14.63 17.40 -32.50
N PHE A 867 -14.67 17.43 -31.16
CA PHE A 867 -15.39 18.45 -30.39
C PHE A 867 -14.47 19.41 -29.64
N ASN A 868 -13.15 19.32 -29.83
CA ASN A 868 -12.15 20.13 -29.15
C ASN A 868 -12.35 20.19 -27.62
N LEU A 869 -12.48 19.00 -27.01
CA LEU A 869 -12.70 18.82 -25.58
C LEU A 869 -11.77 17.75 -25.02
N VAL A 870 -11.71 17.62 -23.70
CA VAL A 870 -10.98 16.51 -23.07
C VAL A 870 -11.92 15.37 -22.72
N VAL A 871 -11.68 14.19 -23.29
CA VAL A 871 -12.25 12.94 -22.79
C VAL A 871 -11.23 12.24 -21.90
N SER A 872 -11.62 11.94 -20.67
CA SER A 872 -10.81 11.14 -19.74
C SER A 872 -11.54 9.85 -19.35
N GLN A 873 -10.78 8.83 -18.98
CA GLN A 873 -11.35 7.60 -18.43
C GLN A 873 -11.23 7.58 -16.90
N ALA A 874 -12.17 6.88 -16.28
CA ALA A 874 -12.13 6.54 -14.87
C ALA A 874 -12.55 5.09 -14.65
N PHE A 875 -11.97 4.50 -13.60
CA PHE A 875 -12.33 3.15 -13.16
C PHE A 875 -12.84 3.18 -11.72
N GLY A 876 -13.83 2.33 -11.47
CA GLY A 876 -14.26 1.95 -10.14
C GLY A 876 -15.46 1.01 -10.18
N MET A 877 -15.90 0.60 -9.00
CA MET A 877 -16.98 -0.36 -8.79
C MET A 877 -17.85 0.09 -7.61
N SER A 878 -19.01 -0.56 -7.42
CA SER A 878 -19.86 -0.26 -6.26
C SER A 878 -19.12 -0.52 -4.95
N GLU A 879 -18.26 -1.53 -4.93
CA GLU A 879 -17.43 -1.93 -3.79
C GLU A 879 -16.27 -0.95 -3.49
N THR A 880 -15.94 -0.04 -4.40
CA THR A 880 -15.03 1.09 -4.17
C THR A 880 -15.80 2.38 -3.93
N THR A 881 -17.05 2.28 -3.44
CA THR A 881 -18.07 3.34 -3.41
C THR A 881 -18.50 3.78 -4.80
N CYS A 882 -17.59 4.27 -5.63
CA CYS A 882 -17.82 4.57 -7.03
C CYS A 882 -16.53 4.61 -7.86
N ALA A 883 -15.54 5.43 -7.48
CA ALA A 883 -14.32 5.65 -8.26
C ALA A 883 -13.07 5.22 -7.48
N ALA A 884 -12.06 4.72 -8.19
CA ALA A 884 -10.74 4.38 -7.64
C ALA A 884 -9.59 4.93 -8.48
N PHE A 885 -9.80 5.13 -9.78
CA PHE A 885 -8.84 5.79 -10.67
C PHE A 885 -9.51 6.88 -11.49
N MET A 886 -8.81 7.99 -11.66
CA MET A 886 -9.23 9.14 -12.47
C MET A 886 -8.00 9.83 -13.07
N THR A 887 -8.18 10.49 -14.21
CA THR A 887 -7.11 11.33 -14.79
C THR A 887 -7.01 12.66 -14.03
N PRO A 888 -5.83 13.03 -13.50
CA PRO A 888 -5.59 14.29 -12.80
C PRO A 888 -5.94 15.54 -13.61
N GLY A 889 -6.57 16.54 -12.99
CA GLY A 889 -6.66 17.91 -13.49
C GLY A 889 -7.39 18.08 -14.82
N MET A 890 -8.25 17.14 -15.20
CA MET A 890 -8.87 17.12 -16.53
C MET A 890 -7.82 17.16 -17.66
N ALA A 891 -6.63 16.60 -17.43
CA ALA A 891 -5.55 16.59 -18.40
C ALA A 891 -5.88 15.71 -19.61
N LYS A 892 -5.44 16.13 -20.81
CA LYS A 892 -5.60 15.34 -22.02
C LYS A 892 -4.70 14.10 -21.94
N ASP A 893 -5.32 12.92 -21.90
CA ASP A 893 -4.66 11.63 -22.12
C ASP A 893 -5.10 11.07 -23.47
N THR A 894 -4.16 10.54 -24.25
CA THR A 894 -4.45 9.96 -25.58
C THR A 894 -4.22 8.45 -25.64
N ARG A 895 -3.83 7.85 -24.50
CA ARG A 895 -3.34 6.47 -24.42
C ARG A 895 -4.41 5.46 -23.98
N GLY A 896 -5.62 5.93 -23.67
CA GLY A 896 -6.72 5.09 -23.19
C GLY A 896 -6.49 4.51 -21.79
N SER A 897 -5.73 5.18 -20.92
CA SER A 897 -5.50 4.70 -19.55
C SER A 897 -6.69 5.07 -18.66
N ILE A 898 -6.93 4.31 -17.59
CA ILE A 898 -7.96 4.64 -16.58
C ILE A 898 -7.52 5.76 -15.62
N GLY A 899 -6.48 6.49 -15.99
CA GLY A 899 -5.86 7.55 -15.20
C GLY A 899 -4.91 7.05 -14.11
N ASN A 900 -4.88 7.80 -13.01
CA ASN A 900 -4.05 7.58 -11.84
C ASN A 900 -4.92 7.14 -10.66
N LEU A 901 -4.29 6.44 -9.72
CA LEU A 901 -4.93 6.03 -8.49
C LEU A 901 -5.38 7.27 -7.69
N LEU A 902 -6.59 7.21 -7.12
CA LEU A 902 -7.09 8.29 -6.26
C LEU A 902 -6.24 8.44 -4.99
N PRO A 903 -6.13 9.64 -4.40
CA PRO A 903 -5.36 9.87 -3.17
C PRO A 903 -5.79 8.93 -2.04
N ASN A 904 -4.88 8.64 -1.11
CA ASN A 904 -5.13 7.73 0.02
C ASN A 904 -5.60 6.31 -0.39
N THR A 905 -5.34 5.90 -1.64
CA THR A 905 -5.66 4.56 -2.13
C THR A 905 -4.37 3.85 -2.54
N GLU A 906 -4.32 2.55 -2.31
CA GLU A 906 -3.24 1.64 -2.70
C GLU A 906 -3.78 0.64 -3.73
N ALA A 907 -2.92 0.22 -4.66
CA ALA A 907 -3.24 -0.74 -5.70
C ALA A 907 -2.07 -1.73 -5.87
N ARG A 908 -2.39 -3.00 -6.13
CA ARG A 908 -1.43 -4.03 -6.52
C ARG A 908 -2.00 -4.96 -7.58
N LEU A 909 -1.12 -5.59 -8.35
CA LEU A 909 -1.48 -6.63 -9.31
C LEU A 909 -1.08 -8.00 -8.74
N ILE A 910 -2.02 -8.93 -8.72
CA ILE A 910 -1.78 -10.30 -8.22
C ILE A 910 -1.83 -11.30 -9.38
N GLY A 911 -0.79 -12.12 -9.50
CA GLY A 911 -0.67 -13.19 -10.50
C GLY A 911 -1.59 -14.38 -10.24
N GLU A 912 -1.55 -15.38 -11.13
CA GLU A 912 -2.32 -16.63 -10.94
C GLU A 912 -1.80 -17.49 -9.77
N ASP A 913 -0.53 -17.31 -9.43
CA ASP A 913 0.17 -17.89 -8.28
C ASP A 913 -0.11 -17.17 -6.95
N GLU A 914 -0.96 -16.13 -6.96
CA GLU A 914 -1.23 -15.21 -5.84
C GLU A 914 -0.02 -14.36 -5.41
N GLU A 915 1.04 -14.30 -6.22
CA GLU A 915 2.20 -13.44 -6.00
C GLU A 915 1.99 -12.03 -6.61
N GLU A 916 2.67 -11.04 -6.03
CA GLU A 916 2.59 -9.66 -6.51
C GLU A 916 3.42 -9.44 -7.78
N ILE A 917 2.78 -8.89 -8.82
CA ILE A 917 3.43 -8.56 -10.09
C ILE A 917 4.01 -7.15 -10.01
N LEU A 918 5.34 -7.05 -10.06
CA LEU A 918 6.09 -5.78 -10.04
C LEU A 918 6.55 -5.32 -11.43
N ALA A 919 6.62 -6.22 -12.40
CA ALA A 919 7.04 -5.90 -13.77
C ALA A 919 5.93 -5.15 -14.54
N GLU A 920 6.31 -4.12 -15.29
CA GLU A 920 5.38 -3.42 -16.20
C GLU A 920 4.89 -4.35 -17.32
N ASP A 921 3.74 -4.03 -17.90
CA ASP A 921 3.08 -4.76 -19.00
C ASP A 921 2.75 -6.25 -18.69
N CYS A 922 2.92 -6.70 -17.46
CA CYS A 922 2.48 -8.01 -16.99
C CYS A 922 1.03 -7.95 -16.47
N PRO A 923 0.10 -8.75 -17.04
CA PRO A 923 -1.31 -8.75 -16.61
C PRO A 923 -1.49 -9.46 -15.27
N GLY A 924 -2.24 -8.84 -14.35
CA GLY A 924 -2.61 -9.41 -13.06
C GLY A 924 -3.99 -8.96 -12.59
N GLU A 925 -4.55 -9.64 -11.58
CA GLU A 925 -5.78 -9.21 -10.93
C GLU A 925 -5.55 -7.95 -10.10
N LEU A 926 -6.31 -6.90 -10.40
CA LEU A 926 -6.24 -5.65 -9.69
C LEU A 926 -6.85 -5.80 -8.28
N CYS A 927 -6.05 -5.51 -7.26
CA CYS A 927 -6.47 -5.43 -5.87
C CYS A 927 -6.32 -4.00 -5.36
N LEU A 928 -7.32 -3.51 -4.61
CA LEU A 928 -7.37 -2.13 -4.13
C LEU A 928 -7.58 -2.04 -2.62
N ARG A 929 -6.98 -1.05 -1.97
CA ARG A 929 -7.19 -0.73 -0.55
C ARG A 929 -7.28 0.79 -0.37
N GLY A 930 -8.18 1.28 0.47
CA GLY A 930 -8.36 2.72 0.68
C GLY A 930 -9.63 3.07 1.48
N PRO A 931 -9.83 4.35 1.83
CA PRO A 931 -10.94 4.79 2.68
C PRO A 931 -12.32 4.73 1.99
N GLN A 932 -12.37 4.64 0.66
CA GLN A 932 -13.58 4.49 -0.14
C GLN A 932 -14.06 3.04 -0.31
N MET A 933 -13.32 2.05 0.22
CA MET A 933 -13.68 0.64 0.08
C MET A 933 -14.93 0.30 0.90
N MET A 934 -15.79 -0.55 0.35
CA MET A 934 -17.02 -0.99 1.01
C MET A 934 -16.74 -1.56 2.41
N LEU A 935 -17.74 -1.46 3.28
CA LEU A 935 -17.71 -2.13 4.57
C LEU A 935 -17.76 -3.65 4.37
N LYS A 936 -18.80 -4.11 3.65
CA LYS A 936 -19.11 -5.52 3.39
C LYS A 936 -20.23 -5.69 2.35
N TYR A 937 -20.49 -6.92 1.92
CA TYR A 937 -21.76 -7.26 1.29
C TYR A 937 -22.86 -7.46 2.35
N TRP A 938 -24.04 -6.90 2.10
CA TRP A 938 -25.23 -7.02 2.92
C TRP A 938 -25.71 -8.47 2.99
N ASN A 939 -25.94 -8.97 4.20
CA ASN A 939 -26.39 -10.34 4.49
C ASN A 939 -25.58 -11.45 3.76
N ASN A 940 -24.32 -11.18 3.39
CA ASN A 940 -23.51 -12.11 2.62
C ASN A 940 -22.04 -12.11 3.07
N TYR A 941 -21.81 -12.74 4.22
CA TYR A 941 -20.49 -12.87 4.82
C TYR A 941 -19.50 -13.64 3.93
N GLU A 942 -19.95 -14.72 3.28
CA GLU A 942 -19.12 -15.53 2.40
C GLU A 942 -18.59 -14.73 1.19
N ALA A 943 -19.47 -13.96 0.53
CA ALA A 943 -19.03 -13.07 -0.55
C ALA A 943 -18.08 -11.98 -0.04
N THR A 944 -18.27 -11.51 1.20
CA THR A 944 -17.39 -10.51 1.80
C THR A 944 -15.99 -11.08 2.00
N GLN A 945 -15.84 -12.26 2.59
CA GLN A 945 -14.54 -12.91 2.81
C GLN A 945 -13.83 -13.28 1.50
N LYS A 946 -14.59 -13.63 0.45
CA LYS A 946 -14.02 -13.94 -0.88
C LYS A 946 -13.51 -12.70 -1.62
N THR A 947 -14.11 -11.53 -1.37
CA THR A 947 -13.79 -10.30 -2.09
C THR A 947 -12.86 -9.37 -1.30
N LYS A 948 -13.00 -9.33 0.03
CA LYS A 948 -12.23 -8.47 0.94
C LYS A 948 -11.35 -9.33 1.84
N SER A 949 -10.04 -9.16 1.76
CA SER A 949 -9.07 -9.84 2.62
C SER A 949 -9.05 -9.26 4.04
N SER A 950 -8.44 -9.98 4.99
CA SER A 950 -8.33 -9.57 6.39
C SER A 950 -7.50 -8.29 6.60
N ASP A 951 -6.53 -8.04 5.72
CA ASP A 951 -5.69 -6.83 5.66
C ASP A 951 -6.29 -5.70 4.80
N GLY A 952 -7.55 -5.85 4.39
CA GLY A 952 -8.38 -4.78 3.82
C GLY A 952 -8.35 -4.64 2.30
N TRP A 953 -7.69 -5.52 1.55
CA TRP A 953 -7.67 -5.48 0.09
C TRP A 953 -8.98 -6.00 -0.52
N ILE A 954 -9.48 -5.28 -1.52
CA ILE A 954 -10.61 -5.68 -2.37
C ILE A 954 -10.08 -6.27 -3.66
N LYS A 955 -10.37 -7.56 -3.90
CA LYS A 955 -10.18 -8.22 -5.20
C LYS A 955 -11.24 -7.72 -6.17
N THR A 956 -10.85 -6.95 -7.19
CA THR A 956 -11.80 -6.33 -8.12
C THR A 956 -12.43 -7.35 -9.08
N GLY A 957 -11.73 -8.45 -9.37
CA GLY A 957 -12.07 -9.37 -10.45
C GLY A 957 -11.79 -8.83 -11.85
N ASP A 958 -11.13 -7.68 -11.96
CA ASP A 958 -10.65 -7.07 -13.19
C ASP A 958 -9.14 -7.33 -13.35
N VAL A 959 -8.71 -7.65 -14.57
CA VAL A 959 -7.30 -7.83 -14.93
C VAL A 959 -6.77 -6.50 -15.45
N ALA A 960 -5.63 -6.06 -14.92
CA ALA A 960 -5.01 -4.81 -15.28
C ALA A 960 -3.51 -4.96 -15.56
N ILE A 961 -2.95 -3.95 -16.23
CA ILE A 961 -1.51 -3.79 -16.43
C ILE A 961 -1.09 -2.38 -16.00
N THR A 962 0.17 -2.24 -15.63
CA THR A 962 0.82 -0.94 -15.41
C THR A 962 1.84 -0.67 -16.51
N ARG A 963 1.96 0.60 -16.89
CA ARG A 963 3.00 1.08 -17.82
C ARG A 963 3.30 2.54 -17.53
N LYS A 964 4.55 2.88 -17.21
CA LYS A 964 5.01 4.25 -16.91
C LYS A 964 4.11 4.99 -15.90
N GLY A 965 3.76 4.31 -14.81
CA GLY A 965 2.95 4.89 -13.71
C GLY A 965 1.46 5.11 -14.04
N LYS A 966 0.96 4.59 -15.17
CA LYS A 966 -0.47 4.58 -15.54
C LYS A 966 -1.03 3.16 -15.53
N TRP A 967 -2.36 3.06 -15.51
CA TRP A 967 -3.09 1.80 -15.40
C TRP A 967 -4.06 1.61 -16.57
N TRP A 968 -4.20 0.35 -17.01
CA TRP A 968 -5.18 -0.06 -18.02
C TRP A 968 -5.91 -1.30 -17.54
N ILE A 969 -7.22 -1.33 -17.75
CA ILE A 969 -8.01 -2.55 -17.59
C ILE A 969 -7.91 -3.34 -18.89
N VAL A 970 -7.48 -4.60 -18.79
CA VAL A 970 -7.43 -5.54 -19.91
C VAL A 970 -8.82 -6.13 -20.15
N ASP A 971 -9.39 -6.79 -19.14
CA ASP A 971 -10.77 -7.32 -19.16
C ASP A 971 -11.16 -7.80 -17.74
N ARG A 972 -12.36 -8.37 -17.59
CA ARG A 972 -12.77 -9.10 -16.39
C ARG A 972 -12.25 -10.53 -16.38
N LYS A 973 -11.65 -10.95 -15.26
CA LYS A 973 -11.11 -12.30 -15.03
C LYS A 973 -12.08 -13.42 -15.43
N LYS A 974 -13.38 -13.23 -15.15
CA LYS A 974 -14.46 -14.21 -15.43
C LYS A 974 -15.10 -14.09 -16.82
N GLU A 975 -14.72 -13.07 -17.60
CA GLU A 975 -15.24 -12.82 -18.95
C GLU A 975 -14.22 -13.21 -20.03
N LEU A 976 -12.95 -13.39 -19.66
CA LEU A 976 -11.89 -13.94 -20.51
C LEU A 976 -12.28 -15.29 -21.11
N ILE A 977 -12.12 -15.39 -22.43
CA ILE A 977 -12.36 -16.58 -23.24
C ILE A 977 -11.07 -17.42 -23.25
N LYS A 978 -11.15 -18.71 -22.97
CA LYS A 978 -9.98 -19.60 -22.90
C LYS A 978 -9.81 -20.40 -24.19
N VAL A 979 -9.02 -19.88 -25.13
CA VAL A 979 -8.76 -20.50 -26.44
C VAL A 979 -7.43 -21.25 -26.40
N ASN A 980 -7.46 -22.59 -26.40
CA ASN A 980 -6.26 -23.44 -26.34
C ASN A 980 -5.30 -23.09 -25.18
N GLY A 981 -5.86 -22.73 -24.01
CA GLY A 981 -5.11 -22.32 -22.83
C GLY A 981 -4.62 -20.86 -22.85
N LEU A 982 -4.84 -20.10 -23.93
CA LEU A 982 -4.58 -18.66 -24.00
C LEU A 982 -5.84 -17.88 -23.63
N GLN A 983 -5.68 -16.83 -22.83
CA GLN A 983 -6.77 -15.94 -22.44
C GLN A 983 -7.01 -14.89 -23.53
N VAL A 984 -8.26 -14.75 -23.97
CA VAL A 984 -8.70 -13.78 -24.96
C VAL A 984 -9.72 -12.86 -24.31
N ALA A 985 -9.45 -11.56 -24.35
CA ALA A 985 -10.34 -10.53 -23.85
C ALA A 985 -11.47 -10.25 -24.85
N PRO A 986 -12.75 -10.52 -24.52
CA PRO A 986 -13.87 -10.04 -25.34
C PRO A 986 -13.80 -8.55 -25.65
N ALA A 987 -13.42 -7.71 -24.68
CA ALA A 987 -13.44 -6.26 -24.82
C ALA A 987 -12.47 -5.76 -25.91
N GLU A 988 -11.32 -6.42 -26.06
CA GLU A 988 -10.35 -6.15 -27.13
C GLU A 988 -10.97 -6.41 -28.51
N LEU A 989 -11.68 -7.53 -28.66
CA LEU A 989 -12.34 -7.89 -29.92
C LEU A 989 -13.55 -7.00 -30.22
N GLU A 990 -14.27 -6.59 -29.18
CA GLU A 990 -15.36 -5.63 -29.27
C GLU A 990 -14.86 -4.27 -29.76
N ALA A 991 -13.73 -3.79 -29.25
CA ALA A 991 -13.10 -2.55 -29.72
C ALA A 991 -12.72 -2.63 -31.21
N VAL A 992 -12.02 -3.70 -31.61
CA VAL A 992 -11.65 -3.92 -33.02
C VAL A 992 -12.90 -3.97 -33.91
N LEU A 993 -13.97 -4.65 -33.48
CA LEU A 993 -15.22 -4.70 -34.24
C LEU A 993 -15.85 -3.31 -34.44
N LEU A 994 -15.77 -2.44 -33.43
CA LEU A 994 -16.37 -1.11 -33.47
C LEU A 994 -15.61 -0.10 -34.37
N GLU A 995 -14.36 -0.39 -34.72
CA GLU A 995 -13.58 0.34 -35.75
C GLU A 995 -14.16 0.17 -37.16
N ASN A 996 -14.91 -0.91 -37.41
CA ASN A 996 -15.51 -1.13 -38.73
C ASN A 996 -16.70 -0.15 -38.91
N PRO A 997 -16.69 0.74 -39.93
CA PRO A 997 -17.73 1.74 -40.11
C PRO A 997 -19.11 1.13 -40.40
N GLY A 998 -19.17 -0.11 -40.91
CA GLY A 998 -20.43 -0.81 -41.14
C GLY A 998 -21.04 -1.47 -39.90
N ILE A 999 -20.33 -1.46 -38.77
CA ILE A 999 -20.78 -2.02 -37.49
C ILE A 999 -21.31 -0.89 -36.58
N ALA A 1000 -22.56 -1.04 -36.15
CA ALA A 1000 -23.21 -0.11 -35.23
C ALA A 1000 -22.90 -0.46 -33.76
N ASP A 1001 -22.92 -1.75 -33.42
CA ASP A 1001 -22.64 -2.25 -32.07
C ASP A 1001 -22.13 -3.70 -32.12
N ALA A 1002 -21.38 -4.14 -31.12
CA ALA A 1002 -20.83 -5.49 -31.07
C ALA A 1002 -20.68 -6.01 -29.64
N ALA A 1003 -20.80 -7.33 -29.47
CA ALA A 1003 -20.44 -8.03 -28.25
C ALA A 1003 -19.81 -9.39 -28.55
N VAL A 1004 -18.81 -9.78 -27.77
CA VAL A 1004 -18.05 -11.01 -27.96
C VAL A 1004 -18.20 -11.93 -26.75
N VAL A 1005 -18.34 -13.23 -26.99
CA VAL A 1005 -18.40 -14.24 -25.93
C VAL A 1005 -17.72 -15.52 -26.39
N GLY A 1006 -17.24 -16.33 -25.46
CA GLY A 1006 -16.80 -17.66 -25.78
C GLY A 1006 -17.98 -18.56 -26.13
N ILE A 1007 -17.88 -19.24 -27.27
CA ILE A 1007 -18.75 -20.35 -27.64
C ILE A 1007 -18.00 -21.66 -27.42
N THR A 1008 -18.58 -22.56 -26.61
CA THR A 1008 -17.97 -23.86 -26.32
C THR A 1008 -18.44 -24.90 -27.33
N VAL A 1009 -17.50 -25.47 -28.09
CA VAL A 1009 -17.77 -26.57 -29.04
C VAL A 1009 -16.88 -27.75 -28.66
N GLY A 1010 -17.48 -28.79 -28.08
CA GLY A 1010 -16.71 -29.88 -27.48
C GLY A 1010 -16.17 -29.45 -26.12
N ASN A 1011 -14.84 -29.55 -25.93
CA ASN A 1011 -14.13 -29.08 -24.73
C ASN A 1011 -13.41 -27.73 -24.95
N ASP A 1012 -13.41 -27.22 -26.18
CA ASP A 1012 -12.70 -25.99 -26.53
C ASP A 1012 -13.65 -24.79 -26.60
N GLU A 1013 -13.14 -23.62 -26.22
CA GLU A 1013 -13.85 -22.35 -26.30
C GLU A 1013 -13.28 -21.50 -27.46
N PHE A 1014 -14.17 -20.90 -28.25
CA PHE A 1014 -13.80 -20.06 -29.39
C PHE A 1014 -14.46 -18.67 -29.29
N PRO A 1015 -13.82 -17.57 -29.72
CA PRO A 1015 -14.46 -16.27 -29.72
C PRO A 1015 -15.60 -16.19 -30.76
N ARG A 1016 -16.81 -15.84 -30.31
CA ARG A 1016 -18.02 -15.59 -31.11
C ARG A 1016 -18.42 -14.13 -30.96
N ALA A 1017 -18.72 -13.45 -32.06
CA ALA A 1017 -19.27 -12.10 -32.05
C ALA A 1017 -20.77 -12.09 -32.39
N TYR A 1018 -21.52 -11.23 -31.71
CA TYR A 1018 -22.87 -10.80 -32.06
C TYR A 1018 -22.80 -9.34 -32.48
N VAL A 1019 -23.23 -9.04 -33.70
CA VAL A 1019 -22.98 -7.75 -34.35
C VAL A 1019 -24.30 -7.11 -34.80
N VAL A 1020 -24.45 -5.82 -34.51
CA VAL A 1020 -25.50 -4.97 -35.07
C VAL A 1020 -24.90 -4.20 -36.23
N LEU A 1021 -25.45 -4.34 -37.42
CA LEU A 1021 -25.01 -3.62 -38.61
C LEU A 1021 -25.68 -2.26 -38.72
N GLN A 1022 -24.96 -1.29 -39.30
CA GLN A 1022 -25.56 -0.06 -39.79
C GLN A 1022 -26.54 -0.34 -40.94
N ASP A 1023 -27.61 0.45 -41.05
CA ASP A 1023 -28.65 0.23 -42.06
C ASP A 1023 -28.10 0.20 -43.50
N PHE A 1024 -27.15 1.09 -43.81
CA PHE A 1024 -26.48 1.13 -45.13
C PHE A 1024 -25.58 -0.09 -45.42
N SER A 1025 -25.22 -0.86 -44.38
CA SER A 1025 -24.31 -2.00 -44.45
C SER A 1025 -25.01 -3.35 -44.49
N LYS A 1026 -26.30 -3.41 -44.11
CA LYS A 1026 -27.10 -4.65 -44.05
C LYS A 1026 -27.14 -5.44 -45.36
N ALA A 1027 -26.99 -4.78 -46.51
CA ALA A 1027 -27.00 -5.41 -47.83
C ALA A 1027 -25.61 -5.76 -48.39
N ARG A 1028 -24.52 -5.39 -47.70
CA ARG A 1028 -23.15 -5.47 -48.24
C ARG A 1028 -22.17 -6.25 -47.38
N LEU A 1029 -22.29 -6.19 -46.05
CA LEU A 1029 -21.36 -6.82 -45.12
C LEU A 1029 -21.81 -8.24 -44.77
N THR A 1030 -20.96 -9.22 -45.06
CA THR A 1030 -21.18 -10.62 -44.65
C THR A 1030 -20.47 -10.94 -43.34
N ALA A 1031 -20.87 -12.03 -42.69
CA ALA A 1031 -20.18 -12.53 -41.50
C ALA A 1031 -18.69 -12.82 -41.77
N HIS A 1032 -18.36 -13.30 -42.98
CA HIS A 1032 -16.99 -13.62 -43.37
C HIS A 1032 -16.12 -12.36 -43.50
N ASP A 1033 -16.65 -11.28 -44.09
CA ASP A 1033 -15.94 -10.01 -44.22
C ASP A 1033 -15.54 -9.45 -42.85
N ILE A 1034 -16.41 -9.59 -41.85
CA ILE A 1034 -16.14 -9.15 -40.47
C ILE A 1034 -15.11 -10.06 -39.80
N GLN A 1035 -15.17 -11.37 -40.01
CA GLN A 1035 -14.16 -12.30 -39.50
C GLN A 1035 -12.77 -11.99 -40.08
N ASP A 1036 -12.70 -11.69 -41.38
CA ASP A 1036 -11.45 -11.34 -42.07
C ASP A 1036 -10.93 -9.97 -41.62
N PHE A 1037 -11.82 -9.00 -41.44
CA PHE A 1037 -11.50 -7.68 -40.88
C PHE A 1037 -10.83 -7.80 -39.51
N VAL A 1038 -11.37 -8.63 -38.61
CA VAL A 1038 -10.79 -8.88 -37.29
C VAL A 1038 -9.49 -9.68 -37.43
N ALA A 1039 -9.44 -10.71 -38.29
CA ALA A 1039 -8.28 -11.61 -38.44
C ALA A 1039 -7.00 -10.92 -38.93
N GLN A 1040 -7.13 -9.78 -39.63
CA GLN A 1040 -6.01 -8.93 -40.05
C GLN A 1040 -5.43 -8.08 -38.92
N ARG A 1041 -6.18 -7.86 -37.83
CA ARG A 1041 -5.83 -6.96 -36.72
C ARG A 1041 -5.43 -7.67 -35.44
N VAL A 1042 -5.74 -8.97 -35.32
CA VAL A 1042 -5.52 -9.74 -34.08
C VAL A 1042 -4.73 -11.04 -34.30
N ALA A 1043 -4.03 -11.48 -33.26
CA ALA A 1043 -3.32 -12.76 -33.24
C ALA A 1043 -4.26 -13.96 -33.48
N ARG A 1044 -3.73 -15.08 -34.00
CA ARG A 1044 -4.53 -16.23 -34.45
C ARG A 1044 -5.52 -16.77 -33.40
N HIS A 1045 -5.11 -16.85 -32.14
CA HIS A 1045 -5.96 -17.37 -31.05
C HIS A 1045 -7.09 -16.40 -30.64
N LYS A 1046 -7.01 -15.11 -31.00
CA LYS A 1046 -8.05 -14.10 -30.75
C LYS A 1046 -9.08 -13.99 -31.88
N ARG A 1047 -8.85 -14.64 -33.02
CA ARG A 1047 -9.76 -14.58 -34.18
C ARG A 1047 -11.15 -15.10 -33.82
N LEU A 1048 -12.18 -14.53 -34.45
CA LEU A 1048 -13.60 -14.92 -34.30
C LEU A 1048 -13.90 -16.29 -34.92
N SER A 1049 -13.19 -17.32 -34.45
CA SER A 1049 -13.26 -18.70 -34.94
C SER A 1049 -14.58 -19.37 -34.56
N GLY A 1050 -15.28 -18.84 -33.55
CA GLY A 1050 -16.65 -19.20 -33.24
C GLY A 1050 -17.65 -18.67 -34.26
N GLY A 1051 -17.28 -17.65 -35.06
CA GLY A 1051 -18.09 -17.02 -36.10
C GLY A 1051 -18.71 -15.68 -35.69
N VAL A 1052 -19.46 -15.08 -36.61
CA VAL A 1052 -20.22 -13.82 -36.39
C VAL A 1052 -21.72 -14.09 -36.62
N ILE A 1053 -22.58 -13.56 -35.74
CA ILE A 1053 -24.04 -13.61 -35.88
C ILE A 1053 -24.59 -12.18 -35.88
N PHE A 1054 -25.47 -11.88 -36.84
CA PHE A 1054 -26.15 -10.59 -36.86
C PHE A 1054 -27.35 -10.59 -35.92
N VAL A 1055 -27.46 -9.53 -35.11
CA VAL A 1055 -28.55 -9.32 -34.16
C VAL A 1055 -29.11 -7.91 -34.33
N ASP A 1056 -30.36 -7.72 -33.94
CA ASP A 1056 -30.98 -6.39 -34.00
C ASP A 1056 -30.44 -5.45 -32.91
N GLN A 1057 -30.08 -6.01 -31.74
CA GLN A 1057 -29.53 -5.24 -30.61
C GLN A 1057 -28.62 -6.11 -29.72
N VAL A 1058 -27.56 -5.50 -29.19
CA VAL A 1058 -26.73 -6.09 -28.12
C VAL A 1058 -27.41 -5.88 -26.75
N PRO A 1059 -27.60 -6.94 -25.93
CA PRO A 1059 -28.23 -6.80 -24.62
C PRO A 1059 -27.29 -6.08 -23.64
N LYS A 1060 -27.69 -4.88 -23.18
CA LYS A 1060 -26.92 -4.04 -22.24
C LYS A 1060 -27.81 -3.59 -21.07
N LEU A 1061 -27.20 -3.41 -19.89
CA LEU A 1061 -27.82 -2.75 -18.76
C LEU A 1061 -27.90 -1.23 -19.00
N ALA A 1062 -28.73 -0.51 -18.23
CA ALA A 1062 -28.79 0.95 -18.26
C ALA A 1062 -27.45 1.64 -17.94
N SER A 1063 -26.54 0.95 -17.25
CA SER A 1063 -25.16 1.39 -17.00
C SER A 1063 -24.22 1.20 -18.19
N GLY A 1064 -24.71 0.70 -19.34
CA GLY A 1064 -23.93 0.42 -20.54
C GLY A 1064 -23.22 -0.95 -20.55
N LYS A 1065 -23.23 -1.69 -19.44
CA LYS A 1065 -22.57 -3.01 -19.32
C LYS A 1065 -23.30 -4.09 -20.12
N ILE A 1066 -22.57 -4.89 -20.89
CA ILE A 1066 -23.10 -6.02 -21.67
C ILE A 1066 -23.63 -7.12 -20.72
N VAL A 1067 -24.84 -7.62 -20.99
CA VAL A 1067 -25.45 -8.72 -20.23
C VAL A 1067 -24.96 -10.07 -20.78
N ARG A 1068 -23.69 -10.42 -20.50
CA ARG A 1068 -23.03 -11.62 -21.07
C ARG A 1068 -23.74 -12.94 -20.75
N LYS A 1069 -24.55 -13.02 -19.68
CA LYS A 1069 -25.39 -14.20 -19.40
C LYS A 1069 -26.29 -14.55 -20.58
N VAL A 1070 -26.98 -13.55 -21.15
CA VAL A 1070 -27.87 -13.73 -22.31
C VAL A 1070 -27.05 -14.17 -23.53
N LEU A 1071 -25.89 -13.53 -23.75
CA LEU A 1071 -25.00 -13.91 -24.86
C LEU A 1071 -24.46 -15.34 -24.73
N ARG A 1072 -24.19 -15.82 -23.51
CA ARG A 1072 -23.80 -17.23 -23.26
C ARG A 1072 -24.95 -18.19 -23.51
N GLU A 1073 -26.19 -17.80 -23.20
CA GLU A 1073 -27.38 -18.60 -23.55
C GLU A 1073 -27.56 -18.68 -25.07
N TRP A 1074 -27.38 -17.56 -25.79
CA TRP A 1074 -27.33 -17.56 -27.25
C TRP A 1074 -26.18 -18.44 -27.77
N ALA A 1075 -24.98 -18.32 -27.19
CA ALA A 1075 -23.83 -19.12 -27.62
C ALA A 1075 -24.05 -20.63 -27.37
N LYS A 1076 -24.72 -21.00 -26.26
CA LYS A 1076 -25.11 -22.40 -25.98
C LYS A 1076 -26.12 -22.91 -27.00
N ARG A 1077 -27.13 -22.11 -27.35
CA ARG A 1077 -28.09 -22.44 -28.41
C ARG A 1077 -27.36 -22.62 -29.75
N ASP A 1078 -26.53 -21.65 -30.13
CA ASP A 1078 -25.81 -21.62 -31.40
C ASP A 1078 -24.76 -22.75 -31.48
N ALA A 1079 -24.20 -23.20 -30.34
CA ALA A 1079 -23.28 -24.33 -30.26
C ALA A 1079 -23.97 -25.66 -30.61
N LEU A 1080 -25.26 -25.81 -30.28
CA LEU A 1080 -26.05 -26.99 -30.66
C LEU A 1080 -26.29 -27.01 -32.18
N GLU A 1081 -26.57 -25.86 -32.79
CA GLU A 1081 -26.68 -25.75 -34.25
C GLU A 1081 -25.34 -25.98 -34.96
N LEU A 1082 -24.23 -25.49 -34.39
CA LEU A 1082 -22.89 -25.75 -34.92
C LEU A 1082 -22.52 -27.23 -34.82
N LYS A 1083 -22.82 -27.90 -33.71
CA LYS A 1083 -22.67 -29.37 -33.58
C LYS A 1083 -23.50 -30.11 -34.62
N GLY A 1084 -24.72 -29.65 -34.92
CA GLY A 1084 -25.56 -30.20 -35.99
C GLY A 1084 -24.95 -30.06 -37.39
N LYS A 1085 -24.40 -28.88 -37.72
CA LYS A 1085 -23.71 -28.63 -39.01
C LYS A 1085 -22.37 -29.36 -39.14
N VAL A 1086 -21.63 -29.51 -38.04
CA VAL A 1086 -20.37 -30.27 -37.99
C VAL A 1086 -20.63 -31.78 -38.12
N ASN A 1087 -21.68 -32.32 -37.49
CA ASN A 1087 -22.11 -33.71 -37.68
C ASN A 1087 -22.65 -33.97 -39.10
N ALA A 1088 -23.36 -33.02 -39.72
CA ALA A 1088 -23.80 -33.13 -41.10
C ALA A 1088 -22.63 -33.09 -42.11
N LYS A 1089 -21.55 -32.34 -41.81
CA LYS A 1089 -20.30 -32.36 -42.60
C LYS A 1089 -19.49 -33.64 -42.41
N LEU A 1090 -19.53 -34.24 -41.21
CA LEU A 1090 -18.85 -35.53 -40.91
C LEU A 1090 -19.56 -36.75 -41.52
N LEU A 1091 -20.87 -36.66 -41.81
CA LEU A 1091 -21.65 -37.72 -42.48
C LEU A 1091 -21.58 -37.68 -44.02
N ALA A 1092 -21.06 -36.60 -44.61
CA ALA A 1092 -20.98 -36.39 -46.06
C ALA A 1092 -19.63 -36.78 -46.70
N ILE A 1093 -18.69 -37.38 -45.95
CA ILE A 1093 -17.38 -37.81 -46.46
C ILE A 1093 -17.26 -39.34 -46.33
N LYS A 1094 -18.05 -40.05 -47.14
CA LYS A 1094 -17.84 -41.45 -47.49
C LYS A 1094 -18.08 -41.61 -49.00
N ASP A 1095 -17.10 -41.15 -49.78
CA ASP A 1095 -16.92 -41.59 -51.18
C ASP A 1095 -15.40 -41.67 -51.45
N PRO A 1096 -14.83 -42.86 -51.63
CA PRO A 1096 -13.40 -43.10 -51.76
C PRO A 1096 -12.98 -43.08 -53.25
N THR A 1097 -13.24 -42.01 -53.99
CA THR A 1097 -12.70 -41.87 -55.36
C THR A 1097 -12.58 -40.42 -55.79
N GLN A 1098 -11.62 -39.68 -55.23
CA GLN A 1098 -10.86 -38.62 -55.92
C GLN A 1098 -9.71 -38.15 -55.02
N ALA A 1099 -8.49 -38.60 -55.35
CA ALA A 1099 -7.27 -38.26 -54.65
C ALA A 1099 -6.25 -37.63 -55.62
N ARG A 1100 -5.46 -36.67 -55.09
CA ARG A 1100 -4.32 -35.87 -55.62
C ARG A 1100 -4.68 -34.41 -55.93
N GLN A 1101 -3.96 -33.36 -55.50
CA GLN A 1101 -2.74 -33.13 -54.71
C GLN A 1101 -2.70 -31.61 -54.36
N MET A 1102 -2.24 -31.22 -53.16
CA MET A 1102 -1.87 -29.83 -52.79
C MET A 1102 -0.33 -29.71 -52.76
N PRO A 1103 0.28 -28.56 -53.13
CA PRO A 1103 1.68 -28.26 -52.84
C PRO A 1103 1.87 -27.33 -51.63
N ASN A 1104 2.99 -27.56 -50.92
CA ASN A 1104 3.53 -26.83 -49.78
C ASN A 1104 4.40 -25.59 -50.17
N PHE A 1105 4.71 -24.80 -49.12
CA PHE A 1105 5.88 -23.92 -48.82
C PHE A 1105 5.72 -22.40 -49.01
N GLY A 1106 6.26 -21.52 -48.14
CA GLY A 1106 7.23 -21.62 -47.03
C GLY A 1106 7.20 -20.33 -46.15
N GLY A 1107 7.82 -20.18 -44.97
CA GLY A 1107 9.01 -20.85 -44.42
C GLY A 1107 10.27 -20.40 -45.15
N LEU A 1108 11.31 -19.90 -44.46
CA LEU A 1108 12.64 -19.89 -45.06
C LEU A 1108 12.91 -21.31 -45.57
N THR A 1109 13.33 -21.42 -46.82
CA THR A 1109 13.67 -22.69 -47.41
C THR A 1109 14.98 -23.18 -46.78
N ASP A 1110 15.09 -24.50 -46.63
CA ASP A 1110 16.34 -25.24 -46.36
C ASP A 1110 17.53 -24.74 -47.22
N ARG A 1111 17.23 -24.21 -48.41
CA ARG A 1111 18.16 -23.59 -49.35
C ARG A 1111 18.72 -22.25 -48.87
N GLU A 1112 17.94 -21.42 -48.19
CA GLU A 1112 18.37 -20.10 -47.68
C GLU A 1112 19.29 -20.23 -46.46
N ALA A 1113 18.99 -21.17 -45.56
CA ALA A 1113 19.88 -21.54 -44.45
C ALA A 1113 21.19 -22.21 -44.94
N ALA A 1114 21.11 -23.04 -45.99
CA ALA A 1114 22.28 -23.65 -46.61
C ALA A 1114 23.16 -22.61 -47.34
N ILE A 1115 22.57 -21.59 -47.97
CA ILE A 1115 23.31 -20.49 -48.60
C ILE A 1115 24.08 -19.69 -47.54
N ASP A 1116 23.46 -19.32 -46.41
CA ASP A 1116 24.16 -18.63 -45.30
C ASP A 1116 25.32 -19.46 -44.72
N ALA A 1117 25.17 -20.78 -44.57
CA ALA A 1117 26.22 -21.66 -44.09
C ALA A 1117 27.39 -21.82 -45.09
N VAL A 1118 27.09 -21.92 -46.39
CA VAL A 1118 28.10 -22.00 -47.47
C VAL A 1118 28.87 -20.68 -47.59
N MET A 1119 28.18 -19.54 -47.40
CA MET A 1119 28.77 -18.19 -47.42
C MET A 1119 29.81 -17.99 -46.31
N ARG A 1120 29.49 -18.41 -45.08
CA ARG A 1120 30.40 -18.33 -43.93
C ARG A 1120 31.63 -19.21 -44.12
N PHE A 1121 31.48 -20.34 -44.83
CA PHE A 1121 32.55 -21.30 -45.07
C PHE A 1121 33.54 -20.87 -46.16
N VAL A 1122 33.05 -20.35 -47.29
CA VAL A 1122 33.94 -19.84 -48.36
C VAL A 1122 34.79 -18.67 -47.85
N CYS A 1123 34.24 -17.82 -46.98
CA CYS A 1123 34.99 -16.70 -46.41
C CYS A 1123 36.01 -17.11 -45.32
N ALA A 1124 35.79 -18.24 -44.63
CA ALA A 1124 36.75 -18.78 -43.66
C ALA A 1124 37.96 -19.45 -44.35
N LEU A 1125 37.74 -20.13 -45.48
CA LEU A 1125 38.80 -20.78 -46.26
C LEU A 1125 39.78 -19.80 -46.92
N ASP A 1126 39.31 -18.64 -47.39
CA ASP A 1126 40.18 -17.60 -47.98
C ASP A 1126 41.12 -16.94 -46.96
N ASN A 1127 40.85 -17.08 -45.66
CA ASN A 1127 41.69 -16.56 -44.57
C ASN A 1127 42.51 -17.63 -43.84
N GLY A 1128 42.49 -18.89 -44.32
CA GLY A 1128 43.33 -19.97 -43.77
C GLY A 1128 42.84 -20.57 -42.45
N ASP A 1129 41.61 -20.29 -42.04
CA ASP A 1129 41.02 -20.82 -40.81
C ASP A 1129 40.31 -22.17 -41.06
N SER A 1130 40.54 -23.14 -40.18
CA SER A 1130 39.94 -24.49 -40.29
C SER A 1130 38.65 -24.68 -39.48
N GLU A 1131 38.20 -23.67 -38.73
CA GLU A 1131 37.00 -23.72 -37.90
C GLU A 1131 36.02 -22.57 -38.21
N LEU A 1132 34.73 -22.89 -38.32
CA LEU A 1132 33.65 -21.97 -38.67
C LEU A 1132 33.02 -21.33 -37.42
N SER A 1133 33.19 -20.03 -37.21
CA SER A 1133 32.31 -19.24 -36.33
C SER A 1133 31.84 -17.95 -37.02
N ALA A 1134 30.61 -17.51 -36.71
CA ALA A 1134 29.90 -16.41 -37.35
C ALA A 1134 30.58 -15.02 -37.22
N SER A 1135 31.63 -14.88 -36.42
CA SER A 1135 32.32 -13.61 -36.15
C SER A 1135 33.54 -13.35 -37.05
N SER A 1136 33.87 -14.23 -37.99
CA SER A 1136 35.16 -14.23 -38.72
C SER A 1136 35.19 -13.50 -40.08
N LEU A 1137 34.15 -12.73 -40.46
CA LEU A 1137 34.18 -11.93 -41.69
C LEU A 1137 34.93 -10.60 -41.46
N SER A 1138 36.06 -10.41 -42.16
CA SER A 1138 36.83 -9.15 -42.15
C SER A 1138 36.25 -8.10 -43.11
N GLU A 1139 36.61 -6.82 -42.90
CA GLU A 1139 36.20 -5.67 -43.73
C GLU A 1139 36.63 -5.77 -45.21
N HIS A 1140 37.42 -6.78 -45.60
CA HIS A 1140 38.00 -6.89 -46.93
C HIS A 1140 37.49 -8.10 -47.73
N ALA A 1141 36.39 -8.73 -47.29
CA ALA A 1141 35.76 -9.83 -48.03
C ALA A 1141 35.39 -9.40 -49.47
N ILE A 1142 35.77 -10.20 -50.47
CA ILE A 1142 35.45 -9.99 -51.88
C ILE A 1142 34.63 -11.18 -52.36
N MET A 1143 33.45 -10.95 -52.91
CA MET A 1143 32.58 -12.02 -53.41
C MET A 1143 32.12 -11.76 -54.84
N ASP A 1144 32.24 -12.77 -55.71
CA ASP A 1144 31.64 -12.76 -57.05
C ASP A 1144 30.20 -13.30 -57.00
N LEU A 1145 29.24 -12.39 -57.20
CA LEU A 1145 27.81 -12.74 -57.21
C LEU A 1145 27.31 -13.18 -58.60
N SER A 1146 28.19 -13.28 -59.60
CA SER A 1146 27.85 -13.72 -60.96
C SER A 1146 27.08 -15.05 -61.04
N PRO A 1147 27.33 -16.06 -60.19
CA PRO A 1147 26.55 -17.30 -60.19
C PRO A 1147 25.07 -17.12 -59.78
N PHE A 1148 24.75 -16.06 -59.02
CA PHE A 1148 23.41 -15.78 -58.49
C PHE A 1148 22.57 -14.91 -59.44
N ALA A 1149 23.06 -14.57 -60.63
CA ALA A 1149 22.34 -13.78 -61.65
C ALA A 1149 20.98 -14.38 -62.02
N LYS A 1150 20.82 -15.71 -61.94
CA LYS A 1150 19.55 -16.40 -62.21
C LYS A 1150 18.47 -16.14 -61.14
N ALA A 1151 18.84 -15.58 -59.99
CA ALA A 1151 17.94 -15.24 -58.89
C ALA A 1151 17.56 -13.74 -58.87
N GLY A 1152 17.87 -12.99 -59.93
CA GLY A 1152 17.50 -11.57 -60.03
C GLY A 1152 18.47 -10.60 -59.37
N MET A 1153 19.64 -11.07 -58.93
CA MET A 1153 20.73 -10.22 -58.45
C MET A 1153 21.62 -9.76 -59.61
N THR A 1154 22.08 -8.50 -59.57
CA THR A 1154 22.95 -7.95 -60.61
C THR A 1154 24.36 -8.56 -60.47
N PRO A 1155 24.88 -9.28 -61.49
CA PRO A 1155 26.19 -9.92 -61.42
C PRO A 1155 27.30 -8.88 -61.33
N ARG A 1156 27.95 -8.81 -60.16
CA ARG A 1156 29.09 -7.94 -59.88
C ARG A 1156 29.94 -8.53 -58.76
N VAL A 1157 31.21 -8.12 -58.73
CA VAL A 1157 32.10 -8.36 -57.59
C VAL A 1157 31.81 -7.30 -56.53
N VAL A 1158 31.52 -7.73 -55.30
CA VAL A 1158 31.22 -6.85 -54.16
C VAL A 1158 32.36 -6.96 -53.15
N ARG A 1159 32.76 -5.83 -52.54
CA ARG A 1159 33.87 -5.73 -51.57
C ARG A 1159 33.34 -5.15 -50.26
N GLY A 1160 33.72 -5.76 -49.15
CA GLY A 1160 33.31 -5.33 -47.82
C GLY A 1160 32.12 -6.13 -47.29
N ARG A 1161 32.22 -6.52 -46.01
CA ARG A 1161 31.25 -7.34 -45.28
C ARG A 1161 29.84 -6.73 -45.31
N ASP A 1162 29.73 -5.45 -44.99
CA ASP A 1162 28.43 -4.81 -44.80
C ASP A 1162 27.71 -4.60 -46.15
N ASP A 1163 28.44 -4.29 -47.22
CA ASP A 1163 27.87 -4.19 -48.57
C ASP A 1163 27.35 -5.54 -49.08
N ILE A 1164 28.06 -6.64 -48.81
CA ILE A 1164 27.61 -8.00 -49.18
C ILE A 1164 26.33 -8.36 -48.43
N VAL A 1165 26.27 -8.08 -47.12
CA VAL A 1165 25.11 -8.33 -46.27
C VAL A 1165 23.93 -7.47 -46.70
N ASP A 1166 24.13 -6.17 -46.93
CA ASP A 1166 23.05 -5.24 -47.28
C ASP A 1166 22.46 -5.50 -48.67
N ILE A 1167 23.26 -5.87 -49.67
CA ILE A 1167 22.77 -6.24 -51.01
C ILE A 1167 21.95 -7.53 -50.96
N LEU A 1168 22.38 -8.52 -50.17
CA LEU A 1168 21.62 -9.75 -49.98
C LEU A 1168 20.33 -9.46 -49.21
N MET A 1169 20.40 -8.75 -48.08
CA MET A 1169 19.25 -8.38 -47.24
C MET A 1169 18.22 -7.50 -47.94
N ALA A 1170 18.66 -6.62 -48.86
CA ALA A 1170 17.78 -5.80 -49.69
C ALA A 1170 16.98 -6.64 -50.71
N HIS A 1171 17.51 -7.78 -51.16
CA HIS A 1171 16.82 -8.70 -52.08
C HIS A 1171 15.93 -9.72 -51.36
N VAL A 1172 16.18 -10.06 -50.09
CA VAL A 1172 15.38 -11.05 -49.32
C VAL A 1172 14.39 -10.47 -48.32
N GLY A 1173 14.45 -9.17 -47.99
CA GLY A 1173 13.40 -8.45 -47.26
C GLY A 1173 13.35 -8.65 -45.73
N ARG A 1174 14.09 -7.79 -45.00
CA ARG A 1174 14.05 -7.47 -43.54
C ARG A 1174 14.41 -8.59 -42.52
N PRO A 1175 14.90 -8.20 -41.31
CA PRO A 1175 15.99 -8.88 -40.60
C PRO A 1175 15.58 -10.10 -39.77
N LEU A 1176 16.49 -11.08 -39.72
CA LEU A 1176 16.47 -12.26 -38.85
C LEU A 1176 16.61 -11.87 -37.37
N ASP A 1177 15.73 -12.38 -36.50
CA ASP A 1177 16.02 -12.48 -35.07
C ASP A 1177 16.59 -13.88 -34.80
N THR A 1178 17.88 -13.93 -34.50
CA THR A 1178 18.64 -15.17 -34.28
C THR A 1178 18.49 -15.65 -32.84
N THR A 1179 17.72 -16.71 -32.63
CA THR A 1179 18.01 -17.67 -31.55
C THR A 1179 18.72 -18.88 -32.18
N HIS A 1180 19.84 -19.29 -31.58
CA HIS A 1180 20.85 -20.22 -32.10
C HIS A 1180 20.25 -21.45 -32.81
N CYS A 1181 20.59 -21.63 -34.10
CA CYS A 1181 20.51 -22.92 -34.77
C CYS A 1181 21.88 -23.61 -34.63
N ALA A 1182 21.94 -24.78 -33.98
CA ALA A 1182 23.14 -25.60 -33.99
C ALA A 1182 23.28 -26.26 -35.38
N THR A 1183 24.25 -25.79 -36.17
CA THR A 1183 24.71 -26.48 -37.38
C THR A 1183 25.96 -27.30 -37.06
N ASN A 1184 25.83 -28.63 -37.02
CA ASN A 1184 27.01 -29.51 -37.01
C ASN A 1184 27.57 -29.54 -38.43
N ILE A 1185 28.58 -28.72 -38.70
CA ILE A 1185 29.29 -28.65 -39.99
C ILE A 1185 30.58 -29.43 -39.87
N ARG A 1186 30.78 -30.41 -40.75
CA ARG A 1186 32.00 -31.20 -40.87
C ARG A 1186 32.63 -30.93 -42.23
N CYS A 1187 33.86 -30.45 -42.26
CA CYS A 1187 34.60 -30.27 -43.51
C CYS A 1187 35.82 -31.19 -43.56
N THR A 1188 36.10 -31.75 -44.74
CA THR A 1188 37.34 -32.48 -45.04
C THR A 1188 38.02 -31.81 -46.23
N VAL A 1189 39.22 -31.27 -46.00
CA VAL A 1189 40.06 -30.65 -47.04
C VAL A 1189 41.17 -31.62 -47.43
N ASN A 1190 41.30 -31.90 -48.73
CA ASN A 1190 42.31 -32.80 -49.29
C ASN A 1190 42.96 -32.14 -50.51
N GLY A 1191 44.06 -31.42 -50.28
CA GLY A 1191 44.76 -30.67 -51.32
C GLY A 1191 43.87 -29.56 -51.90
N ASP A 1192 43.70 -29.56 -53.23
CA ASP A 1192 42.91 -28.55 -53.95
C ASP A 1192 41.39 -28.83 -53.95
N ARG A 1193 40.90 -29.67 -53.02
CA ARG A 1193 39.48 -30.01 -52.88
C ARG A 1193 39.04 -29.98 -51.43
N ALA A 1194 37.82 -29.48 -51.18
CA ALA A 1194 37.17 -29.50 -49.88
C ALA A 1194 35.75 -30.05 -50.01
N THR A 1195 35.35 -30.94 -49.10
CA THR A 1195 33.98 -31.44 -48.99
C THR A 1195 33.40 -31.02 -47.63
N LEU A 1196 32.23 -30.40 -47.63
CA LEU A 1196 31.52 -29.90 -46.43
C LEU A 1196 30.21 -30.66 -46.25
N THR A 1197 29.92 -31.12 -45.04
CA THR A 1197 28.66 -31.78 -44.65
C THR A 1197 28.02 -31.01 -43.47
N SER A 1198 26.73 -30.64 -43.49
CA SER A 1198 26.06 -29.90 -42.40
C SER A 1198 24.77 -30.56 -41.93
N CYS A 1199 24.46 -30.52 -40.62
CA CYS A 1199 23.18 -30.97 -40.02
C CYS A 1199 22.58 -29.88 -39.11
N ILE A 1200 21.32 -29.46 -39.32
CA ILE A 1200 20.62 -28.38 -38.58
C ILE A 1200 19.67 -28.98 -37.52
N LEU A 1201 19.73 -28.55 -36.25
CA LEU A 1201 18.97 -29.16 -35.16
C LEU A 1201 18.14 -28.10 -34.36
N ALA A 1202 16.81 -28.29 -34.14
CA ALA A 1202 15.89 -27.40 -33.35
C ALA A 1202 15.26 -28.03 -32.07
N GLN A 1203 15.00 -27.26 -30.98
CA GLN A 1203 14.60 -27.76 -29.64
C GLN A 1203 13.65 -26.85 -28.81
N HIS A 1204 12.89 -27.41 -27.84
CA HIS A 1204 11.70 -26.82 -27.15
C HIS A 1204 11.54 -27.34 -25.69
N PHE A 1205 11.15 -26.50 -24.70
CA PHE A 1205 10.69 -26.96 -23.35
C PHE A 1205 9.57 -26.10 -22.68
N ARG A 1206 8.74 -26.76 -21.84
CA ARG A 1206 7.74 -26.25 -20.86
C ARG A 1206 7.87 -27.03 -19.53
N GLY A 1207 7.76 -26.35 -18.37
CA GLY A 1207 7.19 -26.88 -17.11
C GLY A 1207 8.07 -27.72 -16.17
N GLY A 1208 8.59 -27.06 -15.13
CA GLY A 1208 9.15 -27.55 -13.85
C GLY A 1208 9.07 -29.04 -13.48
N GLU A 1209 10.20 -29.74 -13.58
CA GLU A 1209 10.99 -30.29 -12.47
C GLU A 1209 12.42 -30.41 -13.01
N GLY A 1210 13.36 -29.70 -12.40
CA GLY A 1210 14.62 -29.32 -13.05
C GLY A 1210 15.65 -30.45 -13.16
N PRO A 1211 16.63 -30.34 -14.06
CA PRO A 1211 17.95 -30.89 -13.77
C PRO A 1211 18.68 -29.91 -12.85
N SER A 1212 19.66 -30.41 -12.11
CA SER A 1212 20.66 -29.59 -11.42
C SER A 1212 21.21 -28.50 -12.36
N PRO A 1213 21.83 -27.43 -11.82
CA PRO A 1213 22.32 -26.26 -12.58
C PRO A 1213 23.26 -26.52 -13.78
N GLU A 1214 23.52 -27.78 -14.13
CA GLU A 1214 24.58 -28.25 -15.03
C GLU A 1214 24.07 -29.00 -16.28
N TYR A 1215 22.76 -29.22 -16.46
CA TYR A 1215 22.22 -29.85 -17.69
C TYR A 1215 21.15 -28.99 -18.37
N GLN A 1216 21.64 -27.97 -19.06
CA GLN A 1216 21.02 -27.50 -20.28
C GLN A 1216 20.95 -28.65 -21.30
N GLU A 1217 19.75 -28.93 -21.83
CA GLU A 1217 19.51 -29.06 -23.28
C GLU A 1217 20.15 -30.28 -24.03
N PHE A 1218 19.52 -31.18 -24.83
CA PHE A 1218 18.46 -31.06 -25.85
C PHE A 1218 18.46 -32.33 -26.79
N PHE A 1219 17.32 -32.86 -27.25
CA PHE A 1219 17.08 -33.67 -28.48
C PHE A 1219 16.41 -32.94 -29.66
N PHE A 1220 17.02 -32.98 -30.84
CA PHE A 1220 16.71 -32.19 -32.03
C PHE A 1220 16.36 -33.04 -33.28
N ASN A 1221 15.66 -32.50 -34.31
CA ASN A 1221 15.48 -33.11 -35.65
C ASN A 1221 16.14 -32.25 -36.76
N GLY A 1222 16.81 -32.86 -37.77
CA GLY A 1222 17.61 -32.14 -38.78
C GLY A 1222 17.91 -32.78 -40.15
N ASN A 1223 18.05 -31.95 -41.21
CA ASN A 1223 18.44 -32.29 -42.60
C ASN A 1223 19.98 -32.28 -42.80
N GLN A 1224 20.52 -33.13 -43.69
CA GLN A 1224 21.95 -33.15 -44.08
C GLN A 1224 22.23 -32.53 -45.47
N TYR A 1225 23.28 -31.71 -45.56
CA TYR A 1225 23.73 -31.07 -46.81
C TYR A 1225 25.20 -31.39 -47.05
N GLU A 1226 25.60 -31.72 -48.27
CA GLU A 1226 26.99 -31.92 -48.71
C GLU A 1226 27.39 -30.92 -49.81
N CYS A 1227 28.63 -30.43 -49.82
CA CYS A 1227 29.16 -29.47 -50.81
C CYS A 1227 30.61 -29.81 -51.17
N ASP A 1228 30.95 -29.89 -52.45
CA ASP A 1228 32.31 -30.06 -52.95
C ASP A 1228 32.84 -28.77 -53.58
N ILE A 1229 34.01 -28.34 -53.14
CA ILE A 1229 34.70 -27.13 -53.56
C ILE A 1229 36.08 -27.52 -54.11
N VAL A 1230 36.53 -26.84 -55.16
CA VAL A 1230 37.79 -27.11 -55.85
C VAL A 1230 38.55 -25.80 -56.00
N ARG A 1231 39.87 -25.84 -55.83
CA ARG A 1231 40.74 -24.69 -56.05
C ARG A 1231 40.91 -24.43 -57.56
N ASP A 1232 40.70 -23.19 -57.97
CA ASP A 1232 40.79 -22.71 -59.35
C ASP A 1232 41.67 -21.44 -59.37
N GLY A 1233 42.98 -21.64 -59.53
CA GLY A 1233 43.98 -20.58 -59.34
C GLY A 1233 44.18 -20.22 -57.86
N GLU A 1234 44.10 -18.94 -57.52
CA GLU A 1234 44.23 -18.46 -56.13
C GLU A 1234 42.91 -18.54 -55.33
N PHE A 1235 41.79 -18.93 -55.96
CA PHE A 1235 40.46 -18.89 -55.37
C PHE A 1235 39.83 -20.29 -55.21
N TRP A 1236 38.89 -20.41 -54.28
CA TRP A 1236 38.08 -21.62 -54.10
C TRP A 1236 36.73 -21.51 -54.82
N ARG A 1237 36.37 -22.52 -55.62
CA ARG A 1237 35.13 -22.56 -56.40
C ARG A 1237 34.26 -23.76 -56.03
N ILE A 1238 32.97 -23.52 -55.75
CA ILE A 1238 32.00 -24.59 -55.52
C ILE A 1238 31.79 -25.36 -56.82
N SER A 1239 32.07 -26.66 -56.80
CA SER A 1239 31.89 -27.55 -57.95
C SER A 1239 30.62 -28.38 -57.89
N ARG A 1240 30.10 -28.67 -56.68
CA ARG A 1240 28.89 -29.47 -56.49
C ARG A 1240 28.24 -29.19 -55.15
N VAL A 1241 26.91 -29.19 -55.09
CA VAL A 1241 26.13 -29.20 -53.84
C VAL A 1241 25.14 -30.36 -53.92
N LEU A 1242 25.07 -31.18 -52.89
CA LEU A 1242 24.17 -32.31 -52.76
C LEU A 1242 23.36 -32.16 -51.46
N ILE A 1243 22.07 -31.91 -51.60
CA ILE A 1243 21.16 -31.87 -50.44
C ILE A 1243 20.59 -33.27 -50.29
N THR A 1244 20.98 -33.97 -49.23
CA THR A 1244 20.48 -35.31 -48.97
C THR A 1244 19.46 -35.22 -47.84
N PRO A 1245 18.17 -35.37 -48.14
CA PRO A 1245 17.21 -35.62 -47.08
C PRO A 1245 17.57 -36.95 -46.41
N THR A 1246 18.33 -36.90 -45.32
CA THR A 1246 18.21 -37.81 -44.20
C THR A 1246 16.75 -37.73 -43.71
N TRP A 1247 16.01 -38.78 -43.36
CA TRP A 1247 16.05 -39.41 -42.04
C TRP A 1247 14.74 -40.21 -41.76
N THR A 1248 14.80 -41.05 -40.72
CA THR A 1248 13.78 -41.93 -40.10
C THR A 1248 12.30 -41.48 -40.15
N PHE A 1249 11.27 -42.26 -40.55
CA PHE A 1249 11.00 -43.38 -41.49
C PHE A 1249 9.45 -43.56 -41.44
N GLY A 1250 8.58 -43.44 -42.45
CA GLY A 1250 8.67 -42.98 -43.83
C GLY A 1250 7.27 -42.89 -44.49
N ASN A 1251 7.10 -41.94 -45.42
CA ASN A 1251 6.59 -42.22 -46.76
C ASN A 1251 7.43 -41.39 -47.77
N PRO A 1252 8.25 -42.05 -48.61
CA PRO A 1252 9.26 -41.40 -49.44
C PRO A 1252 8.88 -41.38 -50.93
N GLN A 1253 8.23 -40.32 -51.43
CA GLN A 1253 8.17 -39.91 -52.85
C GLN A 1253 7.79 -38.41 -52.88
N VAL A 1254 8.67 -37.43 -53.16
CA VAL A 1254 9.19 -36.93 -54.46
C VAL A 1254 10.03 -35.65 -54.13
N MET A 1255 11.14 -35.22 -54.74
CA MET A 1255 12.32 -35.79 -55.42
C MET A 1255 13.34 -34.65 -55.64
N LYS A 1256 14.63 -34.97 -55.44
CA LYS A 1256 15.89 -34.44 -56.02
C LYS A 1256 15.87 -33.06 -56.73
N VAL A 1257 16.61 -32.10 -56.18
CA VAL A 1257 17.26 -31.02 -56.95
C VAL A 1257 18.70 -31.46 -57.20
N GLN A 1258 19.09 -31.56 -58.46
CA GLN A 1258 20.48 -31.76 -58.87
C GLN A 1258 21.13 -30.42 -59.17
#